data_AF-A0A1B3M2A9-F1
#
_entry.id   AF-A0A1B3M2A9-F1
#
_cell.length_a   1.000
_cell.length_b   1.000
_cell.length_c   1.000
_cell.angle_alpha   90.00
_cell.angle_beta   90.00
_cell.angle_gamma   90.00
#
_symmetry.space_group_name_H-M   'P 1'
#
loop_
_entity.id
_entity.type
_entity.pdbx_description
1 polymer ?
#
loop_
_entity_poly.entity_id
_entity_poly.type
_entity_poly.pdbx_seq_one_letter_code
_entity_poly.pdbx_strand_id
1 'polypeptide(L)'
;MFKAHTFPVRPNQAGFSLVEVLVTIIILSIGMLGSAGMQTAALQANTQTRYQVVAAALASELAESTHSDRYLPGNTLERYSDGVRQAEQTPVPLDVQKWTGIVGSFEANVGAPYTDSTGTTRKAFNIAQNSPYRPDLPNIATDPFVETGATGSFMMAGLALFANTQSFRADLPKARISTFSIDVNSYNMTGASASLRRGTQLHLAAKYGGFDDALAGNTGSPFAMGNNFAWQGANGDAKNYFVVSDPQKFLDSIGNVFASLVNETSSIAGSALTSQELSTSEANSVYQGGFNPVGGDWSGRVRKFALSLSADGKATLESTPAWDASELLTLRTLADSGASRNIVVGSPLGQQGSVGPSPFKWDSSLAAAHQDALNTSPSGPVDNLGPGRLNFLRGHRGDERSASAPQRPFRARTRVLGSVVNSGLVYQGAPSTTLAGTGYAAFQQTQKNRTPVVFANANDGMLHAFRASDGLELFAYIPGFIVPQLNILPDPDYTHRPLLDATPTVGEVQMNGQWRSVLVSGAGAGAQGIYALDVTEPDAFSKDSVLWEFTDADHAAMGNVLGKPRIVRVRMNDAGTGSDSYKWMAVVPTRVSGNFFNATQLARANAMRMSRHTLVQVVDADLGWVGGWRVYADMDRDMQYTAGTDTLIVEQGPAGDGVMSNGPSDDLEDRGTVADGYLLFNPAGFPRSSTDGIATGSVVFYLPEGRATAVVYSQAGRIRRCDPTKTGCRPTS
;
A
#
# COMPACT_ATOMS: atom_id res chain seq x y z
N MET A 1 -59.55 -36.69 -54.94
CA MET A 1 -58.32 -37.10 -55.66
C MET A 1 -57.16 -36.34 -55.02
N PHE A 2 -56.24 -37.05 -54.36
CA PHE A 2 -55.31 -36.52 -53.36
C PHE A 2 -54.27 -35.53 -53.92
N LYS A 3 -54.11 -34.38 -53.26
CA LYS A 3 -52.99 -33.45 -53.45
C LYS A 3 -51.81 -33.95 -52.61
N ALA A 4 -50.72 -34.38 -53.24
CA ALA A 4 -49.51 -34.81 -52.55
C ALA A 4 -48.75 -33.60 -51.98
N HIS A 5 -48.48 -33.62 -50.68
CA HIS A 5 -47.55 -32.70 -50.02
C HIS A 5 -46.12 -33.24 -50.17
N THR A 6 -45.25 -32.44 -50.79
CA THR A 6 -43.80 -32.62 -50.80
C THR A 6 -43.22 -32.09 -49.48
N PHE A 7 -42.59 -32.97 -48.70
CA PHE A 7 -41.81 -32.58 -47.53
C PHE A 7 -40.41 -32.10 -47.95
N PRO A 8 -39.88 -30.98 -47.41
CA PRO A 8 -38.50 -30.59 -47.63
C PRO A 8 -37.54 -31.50 -46.84
N VAL A 9 -36.54 -32.01 -47.54
CA VAL A 9 -35.42 -32.79 -46.98
C VAL A 9 -34.59 -31.88 -46.07
N ARG A 10 -34.38 -32.29 -44.80
CA ARG A 10 -33.46 -31.60 -43.88
C ARG A 10 -32.02 -31.76 -44.38
N PRO A 11 -31.17 -30.72 -44.36
CA PRO A 11 -29.76 -30.87 -44.67
C PRO A 11 -29.09 -31.76 -43.62
N ASN A 12 -28.26 -32.71 -44.09
CA ASN A 12 -27.44 -33.58 -43.26
C ASN A 12 -26.61 -32.75 -42.26
N GLN A 13 -26.79 -32.99 -40.96
CA GLN A 13 -25.84 -32.56 -39.95
C GLN A 13 -24.55 -33.37 -40.14
N ALA A 14 -23.48 -32.71 -40.60
CA ALA A 14 -22.15 -33.29 -40.55
C ALA A 14 -21.74 -33.41 -39.07
N GLY A 15 -21.56 -34.63 -38.57
CA GLY A 15 -20.99 -34.86 -37.25
C GLY A 15 -19.54 -34.38 -37.21
N PHE A 16 -19.12 -33.87 -36.05
CA PHE A 16 -17.74 -33.43 -35.80
C PHE A 16 -16.75 -34.56 -36.07
N SER A 17 -15.65 -34.28 -36.77
CA SER A 17 -14.63 -35.30 -37.02
C SER A 17 -13.85 -35.61 -35.73
N LEU A 18 -13.41 -36.85 -35.56
CA LEU A 18 -12.62 -37.30 -34.41
C LEU A 18 -11.33 -36.48 -34.22
N VAL A 19 -10.78 -35.95 -35.32
CA VAL A 19 -9.61 -35.06 -35.34
C VAL A 19 -9.96 -33.70 -34.71
N GLU A 20 -11.15 -33.17 -34.98
CA GLU A 20 -11.63 -31.90 -34.44
C GLU A 20 -11.81 -31.99 -32.92
N VAL A 21 -12.38 -33.11 -32.43
CA VAL A 21 -12.49 -33.39 -30.99
C VAL A 21 -11.11 -33.48 -30.33
N LEU A 22 -10.15 -34.18 -30.96
CA LEU A 22 -8.79 -34.31 -30.45
C LEU A 22 -8.07 -32.96 -30.35
N VAL A 23 -8.16 -32.14 -31.40
CA VAL A 23 -7.58 -30.79 -31.43
C VAL A 23 -8.20 -29.91 -30.34
N THR A 24 -9.52 -30.00 -30.15
CA THR A 24 -10.22 -29.23 -29.11
C THR A 24 -9.76 -29.65 -27.71
N ILE A 25 -9.59 -30.95 -27.45
CA ILE A 25 -9.09 -31.47 -26.17
C ILE A 25 -7.65 -31.01 -25.92
N ILE A 26 -6.78 -31.02 -26.93
CA ILE A 26 -5.38 -30.56 -26.79
C ILE A 26 -5.35 -29.06 -26.46
N ILE A 27 -6.12 -28.23 -27.18
CA ILE A 27 -6.20 -26.79 -26.92
C ILE A 27 -6.75 -26.51 -25.52
N LEU A 28 -7.82 -27.22 -25.10
CA LEU A 28 -8.37 -27.11 -23.75
C LEU A 28 -7.38 -27.54 -22.67
N SER A 29 -6.60 -28.59 -22.91
CA SER A 29 -5.61 -29.10 -21.97
C SER A 29 -4.45 -28.12 -21.79
N ILE A 30 -3.95 -27.53 -22.88
CA ILE A 30 -2.92 -26.49 -22.83
C ILE A 30 -3.45 -25.23 -22.14
N GLY A 31 -4.69 -24.82 -22.42
CA GLY A 31 -5.35 -23.71 -21.75
C GLY A 31 -5.53 -23.92 -20.25
N MET A 32 -5.90 -25.14 -19.82
CA MET A 32 -6.02 -25.51 -18.41
C MET A 32 -4.66 -25.59 -17.70
N LEU A 33 -3.61 -26.06 -18.38
CA LEU A 33 -2.24 -26.02 -17.84
C LEU A 33 -1.74 -24.59 -17.67
N GLY A 34 -2.02 -23.71 -18.63
CA GLY A 34 -1.72 -22.28 -18.52
C GLY A 34 -2.44 -21.61 -17.35
N SER A 35 -3.72 -21.90 -17.14
CA SER A 35 -4.49 -21.33 -16.02
C SER A 35 -4.02 -21.84 -14.65
N ALA A 36 -3.68 -23.13 -14.55
CA ALA A 36 -3.09 -23.70 -13.33
C ALA A 36 -1.70 -23.13 -13.03
N GLY A 37 -0.87 -22.92 -14.05
CA GLY A 37 0.43 -22.25 -13.93
C GLY A 37 0.29 -20.81 -13.41
N MET A 38 -0.70 -20.07 -13.93
CA MET A 38 -1.00 -18.71 -13.48
C MET A 38 -1.54 -18.67 -12.04
N GLN A 39 -2.43 -19.60 -11.65
CA GLN A 39 -2.90 -19.70 -10.26
C GLN A 39 -1.74 -20.03 -9.29
N THR A 40 -0.85 -20.93 -9.70
CA THR A 40 0.33 -21.29 -8.91
C THR A 40 1.28 -20.11 -8.78
N ALA A 41 1.47 -19.33 -9.84
CA ALA A 41 2.31 -18.14 -9.80
C ALA A 41 1.70 -17.01 -8.97
N ALA A 42 0.37 -16.84 -8.97
CA ALA A 42 -0.32 -15.91 -8.07
C ALA A 42 -0.14 -16.32 -6.60
N LEU A 43 -0.17 -17.62 -6.30
CA LEU A 43 0.15 -18.15 -4.98
C LEU A 43 1.63 -17.93 -4.63
N GLN A 44 2.55 -18.14 -5.58
CA GLN A 44 3.97 -17.89 -5.39
C GLN A 44 4.27 -16.41 -5.14
N ALA A 45 3.66 -15.50 -5.89
CA ALA A 45 3.76 -14.06 -5.67
C ALA A 45 3.29 -13.68 -4.26
N ASN A 46 2.16 -14.22 -3.80
CA ASN A 46 1.69 -14.03 -2.42
C ASN A 46 2.68 -14.57 -1.38
N THR A 47 3.27 -15.75 -1.60
CA THR A 47 4.30 -16.27 -0.70
C THR A 47 5.57 -15.42 -0.72
N GLN A 48 5.94 -14.88 -1.88
CA GLN A 48 7.13 -14.04 -2.03
C GLN A 48 6.96 -12.71 -1.31
N THR A 49 5.77 -12.09 -1.36
CA THR A 49 5.46 -10.91 -0.55
C THR A 49 5.51 -11.23 0.94
N ARG A 50 4.97 -12.38 1.38
CA ARG A 50 5.10 -12.84 2.77
C ARG A 50 6.56 -13.05 3.17
N TYR A 51 7.38 -13.63 2.30
CA TYR A 51 8.81 -13.78 2.54
C TYR A 51 9.55 -12.45 2.54
N GLN A 52 9.12 -11.46 1.75
CA GLN A 52 9.69 -10.10 1.80
C GLN A 52 9.37 -9.39 3.11
N VAL A 53 8.16 -9.57 3.66
CA VAL A 53 7.80 -9.05 4.98
C VAL A 53 8.63 -9.72 6.08
N VAL A 54 8.73 -11.04 6.04
CA VAL A 54 9.56 -11.80 7.00
C VAL A 54 11.05 -11.45 6.84
N ALA A 55 11.52 -11.24 5.61
CA ALA A 55 12.89 -10.82 5.33
C ALA A 55 13.16 -9.39 5.81
N ALA A 56 12.19 -8.48 5.73
CA ALA A 56 12.30 -7.13 6.28
C ALA A 56 12.34 -7.15 7.81
N ALA A 57 11.52 -7.99 8.45
CA ALA A 57 11.56 -8.21 9.89
C ALA A 57 12.91 -8.82 10.33
N LEU A 58 13.37 -9.87 9.65
CA LEU A 58 14.69 -10.48 9.87
C LEU A 58 15.83 -9.50 9.60
N ALA A 59 15.72 -8.63 8.60
CA ALA A 59 16.71 -7.60 8.31
C ALA A 59 16.75 -6.53 9.41
N SER A 60 15.59 -6.19 10.00
CA SER A 60 15.52 -5.31 11.17
C SER A 60 16.15 -5.97 12.40
N GLU A 61 15.88 -7.25 12.66
CA GLU A 61 16.52 -8.02 13.73
C GLU A 61 18.03 -8.14 13.50
N LEU A 62 18.47 -8.42 12.27
CA LEU A 62 19.88 -8.46 11.87
C LEU A 62 20.57 -7.10 12.06
N ALA A 63 19.87 -6.00 11.79
CA ALA A 63 20.39 -4.65 12.00
C ALA A 63 20.52 -4.29 13.49
N GLU A 64 19.68 -4.85 14.38
CA GLU A 64 19.84 -4.73 15.82
C GLU A 64 21.01 -5.60 16.34
N SER A 65 21.33 -6.72 15.66
CA SER A 65 22.43 -7.63 16.04
C SER A 65 23.73 -7.47 15.24
N THR A 66 23.84 -6.55 14.27
CA THR A 66 25.02 -6.47 13.37
C THR A 66 26.33 -6.24 14.10
N HIS A 67 26.31 -5.55 15.24
CA HIS A 67 27.48 -5.34 16.08
C HIS A 67 28.10 -6.64 16.65
N SER A 68 27.33 -7.72 16.69
CA SER A 68 27.75 -9.07 17.13
C SER A 68 27.93 -10.05 15.97
N ASP A 69 27.76 -9.62 14.72
CA ASP A 69 27.86 -10.46 13.52
C ASP A 69 29.33 -10.70 13.11
N ARG A 70 29.81 -11.95 13.23
CA ARG A 70 31.18 -12.36 12.83
C ARG A 70 31.33 -12.53 11.30
N TYR A 71 30.24 -12.51 10.53
CA TYR A 71 30.28 -12.49 9.07
C TYR A 71 30.63 -11.11 8.50
N LEU A 72 30.67 -10.05 9.32
CA LEU A 72 31.18 -8.75 8.92
C LEU A 72 32.71 -8.77 8.83
N PRO A 73 33.31 -8.38 7.68
CA PRO A 73 34.76 -8.36 7.52
C PRO A 73 35.43 -7.45 8.55
N GLY A 74 36.38 -8.00 9.31
CA GLY A 74 37.15 -7.30 10.34
C GLY A 74 36.63 -7.43 11.78
N ASN A 75 35.48 -8.08 12.01
CA ASN A 75 34.98 -8.32 13.37
C ASN A 75 35.80 -9.42 14.09
N THR A 76 36.41 -9.07 15.23
CA THR A 76 37.25 -9.96 16.06
C THR A 76 36.69 -10.20 17.46
N LEU A 77 35.47 -9.73 17.76
CA LEU A 77 34.88 -9.82 19.09
C LEU A 77 34.43 -11.26 19.42
N GLU A 78 34.83 -11.77 20.60
CA GLU A 78 34.56 -13.14 21.05
C GLU A 78 33.50 -13.24 22.18
N ARG A 79 32.80 -12.14 22.51
CA ARG A 79 32.08 -11.98 23.80
C ARG A 79 30.60 -12.39 23.84
N TYR A 80 30.00 -12.87 22.75
CA TYR A 80 28.60 -13.32 22.72
C TYR A 80 28.54 -14.76 22.21
N SER A 81 27.52 -15.53 22.61
CA SER A 81 27.41 -16.99 22.49
C SER A 81 27.27 -17.53 21.06
N ASP A 82 28.22 -17.19 20.19
CA ASP A 82 28.50 -17.79 18.88
C ASP A 82 29.98 -18.23 18.82
N GLY A 83 30.44 -18.88 19.91
CA GLY A 83 31.82 -19.34 20.07
C GLY A 83 32.21 -20.56 19.21
N VAL A 84 31.39 -20.95 18.22
CA VAL A 84 31.52 -22.24 17.51
C VAL A 84 31.72 -22.07 15.99
N ARG A 85 31.49 -20.89 15.39
CA ARG A 85 31.61 -20.70 13.92
C ARG A 85 32.88 -19.99 13.50
N GLN A 86 33.50 -20.49 12.42
CA GLN A 86 34.65 -19.83 11.79
C GLN A 86 34.21 -18.58 11.04
N ALA A 87 35.05 -17.53 11.04
CA ALA A 87 34.82 -16.35 10.21
C ALA A 87 34.84 -16.73 8.72
N GLU A 88 33.78 -16.40 7.99
CA GLU A 88 33.69 -16.70 6.56
C GLU A 88 34.45 -15.63 5.75
N GLN A 89 35.20 -16.04 4.72
CA GLN A 89 35.92 -15.08 3.88
C GLN A 89 34.97 -14.40 2.91
N THR A 90 34.97 -13.07 2.89
CA THR A 90 34.24 -12.29 1.90
C THR A 90 34.75 -12.61 0.49
N PRO A 91 33.87 -12.70 -0.54
CA PRO A 91 34.30 -12.98 -1.92
C PRO A 91 35.35 -12.02 -2.46
N VAL A 92 35.34 -10.77 -1.98
CA VAL A 92 36.36 -9.75 -2.24
C VAL A 92 36.91 -9.27 -0.89
N PRO A 93 38.22 -9.43 -0.61
CA PRO A 93 38.81 -8.90 0.62
C PRO A 93 38.65 -7.39 0.74
N LEU A 94 38.26 -6.91 1.92
CA LEU A 94 38.18 -5.49 2.22
C LEU A 94 39.60 -4.89 2.30
N ASP A 95 39.95 -4.06 1.32
CA ASP A 95 41.16 -3.23 1.30
C ASP A 95 40.75 -1.77 1.13
N VAL A 96 40.59 -1.09 2.26
CA VAL A 96 40.09 0.30 2.28
C VAL A 96 41.02 1.23 1.49
N GLN A 97 42.33 1.00 1.53
CA GLN A 97 43.30 1.84 0.83
C GLN A 97 43.17 1.70 -0.69
N LYS A 98 43.02 0.46 -1.19
CA LYS A 98 42.74 0.21 -2.61
C LYS A 98 41.45 0.89 -3.06
N TRP A 99 40.36 0.72 -2.30
CA TRP A 99 39.06 1.30 -2.66
C TRP A 99 39.05 2.84 -2.57
N THR A 100 39.79 3.43 -1.65
CA THR A 100 40.02 4.88 -1.62
C THR A 100 40.81 5.35 -2.85
N GLY A 101 41.79 4.57 -3.32
CA GLY A 101 42.50 4.87 -4.57
C GLY A 101 41.59 4.80 -5.81
N ILE A 102 40.61 3.90 -5.80
CA ILE A 102 39.58 3.80 -6.86
C ILE A 102 38.68 5.04 -6.86
N VAL A 103 38.23 5.52 -5.69
CA VAL A 103 37.51 6.80 -5.56
C VAL A 103 38.32 7.96 -6.13
N GLY A 104 39.61 8.05 -5.76
CA GLY A 104 40.52 9.07 -6.29
C GLY A 104 40.66 8.99 -7.81
N SER A 105 40.67 7.76 -8.35
CA SER A 105 40.77 7.52 -9.78
C SER A 105 39.53 7.96 -10.56
N PHE A 106 38.35 7.78 -9.99
CA PHE A 106 37.10 8.32 -10.53
C PHE A 106 37.12 9.86 -10.51
N GLU A 107 37.45 10.48 -9.38
CA GLU A 107 37.48 11.94 -9.25
C GLU A 107 38.52 12.61 -10.18
N ALA A 108 39.70 12.02 -10.32
CA ALA A 108 40.79 12.53 -11.15
C ALA A 108 40.74 12.05 -12.61
N ASN A 109 39.84 11.13 -12.94
CA ASN A 109 39.68 10.50 -14.26
C ASN A 109 40.96 9.81 -14.80
N VAL A 110 41.65 9.06 -13.94
CA VAL A 110 42.95 8.41 -14.26
C VAL A 110 42.88 6.91 -14.54
N GLY A 111 41.73 6.25 -14.32
CA GLY A 111 41.45 4.93 -14.91
C GLY A 111 42.05 3.71 -14.21
N ALA A 112 42.16 3.72 -12.88
CA ALA A 112 42.66 2.55 -12.14
C ALA A 112 41.75 1.32 -12.31
N PRO A 113 42.32 0.09 -12.37
CA PRO A 113 41.54 -1.13 -12.49
C PRO A 113 40.86 -1.51 -11.16
N TYR A 114 39.60 -1.95 -11.23
CA TYR A 114 38.88 -2.53 -10.11
C TYR A 114 37.98 -3.68 -10.59
N THR A 115 37.50 -4.52 -9.67
CA THR A 115 36.57 -5.60 -9.97
C THR A 115 35.19 -5.22 -9.48
N ASP A 116 34.20 -5.28 -10.35
CA ASP A 116 32.81 -4.97 -10.00
C ASP A 116 32.12 -6.13 -9.26
N SER A 117 30.88 -5.88 -8.86
CA SER A 117 30.03 -6.85 -8.15
C SER A 117 29.74 -8.15 -8.91
N THR A 118 29.97 -8.16 -10.22
CA THR A 118 29.75 -9.29 -11.13
C THR A 118 31.03 -10.09 -11.39
N GLY A 119 32.15 -9.68 -10.80
CA GLY A 119 33.47 -10.28 -11.03
C GLY A 119 34.18 -9.75 -12.29
N THR A 120 33.64 -8.72 -12.94
CA THR A 120 34.22 -8.14 -14.15
C THR A 120 35.25 -7.07 -13.80
N THR A 121 36.45 -7.15 -14.38
CA THR A 121 37.46 -6.11 -14.24
C THR A 121 37.10 -4.88 -15.08
N ARG A 122 37.03 -3.71 -14.45
CA ARG A 122 36.70 -2.41 -15.03
C ARG A 122 37.78 -1.38 -14.74
N LYS A 123 37.65 -0.21 -15.37
CA LYS A 123 38.50 0.96 -15.12
C LYS A 123 37.68 2.09 -14.49
N ALA A 124 38.23 2.72 -13.47
CA ALA A 124 37.62 3.82 -12.73
C ALA A 124 37.80 5.14 -13.49
N PHE A 125 36.89 5.40 -14.43
CA PHE A 125 36.83 6.66 -15.19
C PHE A 125 35.58 7.44 -14.85
N ASN A 126 35.71 8.77 -14.84
CA ASN A 126 34.58 9.67 -14.86
C ASN A 126 34.32 10.08 -16.31
N ILE A 127 33.34 9.43 -16.93
CA ILE A 127 32.93 9.67 -18.32
C ILE A 127 31.77 10.68 -18.41
N ALA A 128 31.39 11.33 -17.30
CA ALA A 128 30.26 12.23 -17.28
C ALA A 128 30.59 13.61 -17.88
N GLN A 129 29.78 14.06 -18.84
CA GLN A 129 30.06 15.29 -19.61
C GLN A 129 29.98 16.58 -18.77
N ASN A 130 29.26 16.56 -17.63
CA ASN A 130 28.98 17.73 -16.79
C ASN A 130 29.50 17.57 -15.35
N SER A 131 30.61 16.85 -15.16
CA SER A 131 31.20 16.62 -13.84
C SER A 131 32.64 17.14 -13.81
N PRO A 132 32.97 18.15 -12.97
CA PRO A 132 34.32 18.69 -12.92
C PRO A 132 35.32 17.67 -12.37
N TYR A 133 36.45 17.50 -13.05
CA TYR A 133 37.55 16.64 -12.59
C TYR A 133 38.33 17.28 -11.45
N ARG A 134 38.82 16.43 -10.55
CA ARG A 134 39.67 16.79 -9.41
C ARG A 134 41.05 16.16 -9.57
N PRO A 135 41.95 16.78 -10.35
CA PRO A 135 43.28 16.24 -10.62
C PRO A 135 44.18 16.21 -9.37
N ASP A 136 43.76 16.87 -8.28
CA ASP A 136 44.37 16.85 -6.96
C ASP A 136 44.09 15.55 -6.16
N LEU A 137 43.10 14.74 -6.57
CA LEU A 137 42.66 13.56 -5.81
C LEU A 137 43.14 12.16 -6.26
N PRO A 138 44.06 11.94 -7.22
CA PRO A 138 44.44 10.58 -7.61
C PRO A 138 45.18 9.79 -6.52
N ASN A 139 45.80 10.48 -5.54
CA ASN A 139 46.58 9.89 -4.46
C ASN A 139 45.92 10.00 -3.07
N ILE A 140 44.59 10.17 -3.00
CA ILE A 140 43.85 10.35 -1.72
C ILE A 140 43.98 9.17 -0.74
N ALA A 141 44.49 8.02 -1.20
CA ALA A 141 44.75 6.84 -0.38
C ALA A 141 46.06 6.91 0.42
N THR A 142 46.98 7.81 0.04
CA THR A 142 48.33 7.89 0.62
C THR A 142 48.76 9.30 1.02
N ASP A 143 48.01 10.33 0.62
CA ASP A 143 48.34 11.72 0.91
C ASP A 143 47.55 12.27 2.11
N PRO A 144 48.23 12.57 3.25
CA PRO A 144 47.59 13.12 4.45
C PRO A 144 47.29 14.63 4.37
N PHE A 145 47.65 15.33 3.28
CA PHE A 145 47.59 16.81 3.18
C PHE A 145 46.62 17.36 2.11
N VAL A 146 45.85 16.54 1.41
CA VAL A 146 44.91 17.03 0.36
C VAL A 146 43.68 17.76 0.94
N GLU A 147 43.53 17.77 2.26
CA GLU A 147 42.48 18.54 2.91
C GLU A 147 42.80 20.03 2.89
N THR A 148 41.89 20.79 2.27
CA THR A 148 41.67 22.19 2.59
C THR A 148 41.08 22.31 4.02
N GLY A 149 41.90 21.98 5.04
CA GLY A 149 41.69 22.36 6.44
C GLY A 149 40.81 21.46 7.33
N ALA A 150 40.71 20.14 7.14
CA ALA A 150 39.69 19.31 7.82
C ALA A 150 40.13 18.02 8.55
N THR A 151 41.35 17.89 9.11
CA THR A 151 41.84 16.76 9.96
C THR A 151 41.21 15.35 9.81
N GLY A 152 40.93 14.84 8.61
CA GLY A 152 40.26 13.55 8.40
C GLY A 152 40.78 12.76 7.20
N SER A 153 40.47 11.45 7.17
CA SER A 153 40.94 10.55 6.11
C SER A 153 39.86 10.24 5.09
N PHE A 154 40.20 10.29 3.79
CA PHE A 154 39.35 9.84 2.68
C PHE A 154 39.11 8.32 2.66
N MET A 155 39.68 7.57 3.60
CA MET A 155 39.41 6.15 3.80
C MET A 155 37.91 5.83 3.94
N MET A 156 37.13 6.74 4.54
CA MET A 156 35.68 6.59 4.63
C MET A 156 34.99 6.49 3.26
N ALA A 157 35.46 7.25 2.26
CA ALA A 157 34.88 7.20 0.93
C ALA A 157 35.17 5.89 0.20
N GLY A 158 36.38 5.34 0.38
CA GLY A 158 36.74 4.01 -0.15
C GLY A 158 35.95 2.88 0.50
N LEU A 159 35.80 2.94 1.84
CA LEU A 159 34.95 1.98 2.56
C LEU A 159 33.50 2.05 2.09
N ALA A 160 32.96 3.26 1.92
CA ALA A 160 31.60 3.48 1.43
C ALA A 160 31.39 2.92 0.01
N LEU A 161 32.37 3.12 -0.89
CA LEU A 161 32.35 2.52 -2.24
C LEU A 161 32.34 0.99 -2.20
N PHE A 162 33.21 0.39 -1.38
CA PHE A 162 33.23 -1.06 -1.20
C PHE A 162 31.88 -1.55 -0.71
N ALA A 163 31.34 -0.94 0.33
CA ALA A 163 30.11 -1.40 0.97
C ALA A 163 28.88 -1.29 0.05
N ASN A 164 28.84 -0.25 -0.82
CA ASN A 164 27.76 -0.05 -1.77
C ASN A 164 27.84 -0.99 -3.00
N THR A 165 29.05 -1.43 -3.39
CA THR A 165 29.24 -2.18 -4.64
C THR A 165 29.60 -3.65 -4.43
N GLN A 166 30.24 -4.00 -3.31
CA GLN A 166 30.73 -5.35 -3.03
C GLN A 166 29.87 -6.06 -1.99
N SER A 167 29.81 -7.38 -2.10
CA SER A 167 29.20 -8.20 -1.07
C SER A 167 30.11 -8.22 0.16
N PHE A 168 29.55 -7.83 1.30
CA PHE A 168 30.23 -7.89 2.58
C PHE A 168 30.01 -9.24 3.31
N ARG A 169 29.23 -10.16 2.72
CA ARG A 169 28.86 -11.46 3.30
C ARG A 169 28.73 -12.54 2.23
N ALA A 170 29.45 -13.65 2.38
CA ALA A 170 29.42 -14.74 1.39
C ALA A 170 28.04 -15.40 1.26
N ASP A 171 27.31 -15.54 2.38
CA ASP A 171 25.96 -16.09 2.43
C ASP A 171 24.87 -15.11 1.93
N LEU A 172 25.19 -13.82 1.85
CA LEU A 172 24.35 -12.76 1.31
C LEU A 172 25.05 -12.06 0.12
N PRO A 173 25.19 -12.74 -1.04
CA PRO A 173 25.96 -12.24 -2.16
C PRO A 173 25.40 -10.94 -2.77
N LYS A 174 24.13 -10.63 -2.51
CA LYS A 174 23.45 -9.42 -2.97
C LYS A 174 23.31 -8.32 -1.91
N ALA A 175 23.68 -8.58 -0.65
CA ALA A 175 23.59 -7.55 0.38
C ALA A 175 24.65 -6.46 0.15
N ARG A 176 24.21 -5.21 0.18
CA ARG A 176 25.03 -3.99 0.04
C ARG A 176 24.64 -3.00 1.14
N ILE A 177 25.52 -2.05 1.43
CA ILE A 177 25.31 -1.03 2.46
C ILE A 177 25.30 0.34 1.80
N SER A 178 24.17 1.03 1.92
CA SER A 178 24.04 2.44 1.54
C SER A 178 24.56 3.33 2.67
N THR A 179 25.47 4.23 2.33
CA THR A 179 26.05 5.20 3.26
C THR A 179 25.35 6.55 3.13
N PHE A 180 25.01 7.14 4.27
CA PHE A 180 24.49 8.50 4.38
C PHE A 180 25.45 9.33 5.21
N SER A 181 25.64 10.60 4.85
CA SER A 181 26.52 11.50 5.61
C SER A 181 25.81 12.79 5.94
N ILE A 182 25.93 13.17 7.21
CA ILE A 182 25.36 14.39 7.75
C ILE A 182 26.52 15.31 8.15
N ASP A 183 26.60 16.46 7.49
CA ASP A 183 27.62 17.47 7.74
C ASP A 183 26.99 18.63 8.49
N VAL A 184 27.43 18.85 9.74
CA VAL A 184 26.90 19.90 10.61
C VAL A 184 27.35 21.32 10.24
N ASN A 185 28.04 21.48 9.10
CA ASN A 185 28.46 22.76 8.52
C ASN A 185 29.19 23.67 9.53
N SER A 186 30.10 23.10 10.32
CA SER A 186 30.83 23.78 11.40
C SER A 186 31.64 25.00 10.96
N TYR A 187 31.84 25.20 9.66
CA TYR A 187 32.60 26.28 9.06
C TYR A 187 31.77 27.30 8.25
N ASN A 188 30.44 27.25 8.34
CA ASN A 188 29.51 28.20 7.72
C ASN A 188 29.77 28.45 6.21
N MET A 189 29.93 27.35 5.47
CA MET A 189 30.44 27.30 4.10
C MET A 189 29.35 27.60 3.05
N THR A 190 29.07 28.88 2.74
CA THR A 190 28.08 29.26 1.70
C THR A 190 28.68 30.01 0.49
N GLY A 191 28.13 29.74 -0.70
CA GLY A 191 28.45 30.43 -1.97
C GLY A 191 29.73 29.95 -2.67
N ALA A 192 30.90 30.36 -2.17
CA ALA A 192 32.21 29.97 -2.71
C ALA A 192 32.65 28.56 -2.25
N SER A 193 31.91 27.98 -1.31
CA SER A 193 32.30 26.80 -0.54
C SER A 193 31.67 25.49 -1.03
N ALA A 194 30.79 25.50 -2.04
CA ALA A 194 30.19 24.27 -2.58
C ALA A 194 31.25 23.35 -3.21
N SER A 195 32.23 23.91 -3.92
CA SER A 195 33.36 23.16 -4.48
C SER A 195 34.28 22.56 -3.40
N LEU A 196 34.49 23.30 -2.30
CA LEU A 196 35.25 22.84 -1.13
C LEU A 196 34.50 21.72 -0.39
N ARG A 197 33.22 21.94 -0.09
CA ARG A 197 32.33 20.97 0.56
C ARG A 197 32.22 19.66 -0.23
N ARG A 198 32.09 19.73 -1.56
CA ARG A 198 32.05 18.55 -2.44
C ARG A 198 33.36 17.77 -2.47
N GLY A 199 34.45 18.37 -2.00
CA GLY A 199 35.76 17.73 -1.82
C GLY A 199 36.00 17.15 -0.43
N THR A 200 35.05 17.23 0.50
CA THR A 200 35.20 16.66 1.85
C THR A 200 35.03 15.15 1.85
N GLN A 201 35.63 14.47 2.84
CA GLN A 201 35.47 13.04 3.04
C GLN A 201 34.00 12.63 3.25
N LEU A 202 33.20 13.46 3.92
CA LEU A 202 31.77 13.19 4.15
C LEU A 202 30.96 13.24 2.85
N HIS A 203 31.22 14.23 1.99
CA HIS A 203 30.54 14.30 0.70
C HIS A 203 30.94 13.13 -0.21
N LEU A 204 32.22 12.78 -0.27
CA LEU A 204 32.69 11.66 -1.08
C LEU A 204 32.15 10.32 -0.53
N ALA A 205 32.08 10.13 0.78
CA ALA A 205 31.47 8.94 1.38
C ALA A 205 29.99 8.81 1.01
N ALA A 206 29.20 9.87 1.09
CA ALA A 206 27.82 9.86 0.64
C ALA A 206 27.66 9.65 -0.88
N LYS A 207 28.53 10.24 -1.70
CA LYS A 207 28.53 10.09 -3.16
C LYS A 207 28.78 8.64 -3.58
N TYR A 208 29.87 8.05 -3.08
CA TYR A 208 30.30 6.71 -3.50
C TYR A 208 29.63 5.59 -2.73
N GLY A 209 29.14 5.86 -1.51
CA GLY A 209 28.35 4.91 -0.73
C GLY A 209 26.85 4.98 -0.97
N GLY A 210 26.37 5.94 -1.76
CA GLY A 210 24.95 6.23 -1.89
C GLY A 210 24.43 6.35 -3.32
N PHE A 211 25.27 6.08 -4.32
CA PHE A 211 24.82 6.07 -5.72
C PHE A 211 24.07 4.78 -6.04
N ASP A 212 23.10 4.89 -6.94
CA ASP A 212 22.33 3.74 -7.42
C ASP A 212 23.16 2.97 -8.46
N ASP A 213 23.86 1.93 -8.00
CA ASP A 213 24.65 1.07 -8.88
C ASP A 213 23.77 0.20 -9.78
N ALA A 214 22.53 -0.10 -9.38
CA ALA A 214 21.60 -0.90 -10.17
C ALA A 214 21.14 -0.15 -11.43
N LEU A 215 20.84 1.15 -11.32
CA LEU A 215 20.61 2.04 -12.47
C LEU A 215 21.82 2.05 -13.43
N ALA A 216 23.02 1.89 -12.89
CA ALA A 216 24.27 1.84 -13.63
C ALA A 216 24.68 0.42 -14.09
N GLY A 217 23.81 -0.59 -13.96
CA GLY A 217 24.07 -1.97 -14.39
C GLY A 217 24.99 -2.78 -13.47
N ASN A 218 25.06 -2.43 -12.18
CA ASN A 218 25.92 -3.01 -11.15
C ASN A 218 27.42 -2.98 -11.50
N THR A 219 27.82 -1.89 -12.16
CA THR A 219 29.17 -1.73 -12.70
C THR A 219 30.17 -1.25 -11.65
N GLY A 220 29.70 -0.81 -10.48
CA GLY A 220 30.51 -0.19 -9.45
C GLY A 220 30.98 1.23 -9.81
N SER A 221 30.35 1.86 -10.81
CA SER A 221 30.70 3.21 -11.28
C SER A 221 29.50 4.16 -11.21
N PRO A 222 29.60 5.27 -10.46
CA PRO A 222 28.55 6.30 -10.43
C PRO A 222 28.43 7.07 -11.75
N PHE A 223 29.32 6.84 -12.71
CA PHE A 223 29.38 7.55 -13.99
C PHE A 223 29.12 6.64 -15.20
N ALA A 224 28.78 5.37 -15.01
CA ALA A 224 28.67 4.39 -16.10
C ALA A 224 27.71 4.82 -17.25
N MET A 225 26.74 5.67 -16.94
CA MET A 225 25.75 6.19 -17.89
C MET A 225 26.21 7.47 -18.62
N GLY A 226 27.44 7.94 -18.43
CA GLY A 226 27.94 9.19 -19.02
C GLY A 226 27.33 10.46 -18.42
N ASN A 227 26.70 10.37 -17.26
CA ASN A 227 26.05 11.47 -16.56
C ASN A 227 26.11 11.29 -15.03
N ASN A 228 25.56 12.24 -14.26
CA ASN A 228 25.59 12.23 -12.79
C ASN A 228 24.29 11.70 -12.14
N PHE A 229 23.34 11.18 -12.91
CA PHE A 229 21.99 10.85 -12.43
C PHE A 229 21.96 9.81 -11.31
N ALA A 230 22.91 8.86 -11.33
CA ALA A 230 22.99 7.78 -10.35
C ALA A 230 23.30 8.29 -8.92
N TRP A 231 23.97 9.44 -8.77
CA TRP A 231 24.45 9.92 -7.47
C TRP A 231 24.00 11.35 -7.11
N GLN A 232 23.74 12.21 -8.09
CA GLN A 232 23.53 13.65 -7.89
C GLN A 232 22.06 14.00 -7.64
N GLY A 233 21.81 14.83 -6.61
CA GLY A 233 20.51 15.40 -6.27
C GLY A 233 20.27 16.78 -6.90
N ALA A 234 19.09 17.37 -6.65
CA ALA A 234 18.64 18.61 -7.29
C ALA A 234 19.49 19.85 -6.97
N ASN A 235 20.15 19.85 -5.80
CA ASN A 235 21.11 20.89 -5.39
C ASN A 235 22.54 20.66 -5.94
N GLY A 236 22.73 19.59 -6.71
CA GLY A 236 24.01 19.18 -7.28
C GLY A 236 24.94 18.41 -6.34
N ASP A 237 24.54 18.17 -5.09
CA ASP A 237 25.27 17.32 -4.14
C ASP A 237 24.89 15.85 -4.30
N ALA A 238 25.57 14.95 -3.58
CA ALA A 238 25.12 13.57 -3.49
C ALA A 238 23.72 13.46 -2.86
N LYS A 239 22.85 12.62 -3.40
CA LYS A 239 21.48 12.38 -2.90
C LYS A 239 21.43 12.00 -1.41
N ASN A 240 22.49 11.33 -0.93
CA ASN A 240 22.61 10.82 0.43
C ASN A 240 23.47 11.71 1.34
N TYR A 241 23.77 12.94 0.91
CA TYR A 241 24.54 13.92 1.65
C TYR A 241 23.65 15.05 2.17
N PHE A 242 23.67 15.28 3.47
CA PHE A 242 22.84 16.27 4.12
C PHE A 242 23.70 17.32 4.82
N VAL A 243 23.49 18.59 4.48
CA VAL A 243 24.12 19.71 5.18
C VAL A 243 23.14 20.23 6.22
N VAL A 244 23.57 20.25 7.46
CA VAL A 244 22.75 20.55 8.62
C VAL A 244 23.40 21.69 9.38
N SER A 245 22.99 22.92 9.10
CA SER A 245 23.34 24.08 9.95
C SER A 245 22.29 24.35 11.03
N ASP A 246 21.30 23.46 11.17
CA ASP A 246 20.09 23.65 11.97
C ASP A 246 19.66 22.32 12.60
N PRO A 247 19.49 22.23 13.93
CA PRO A 247 19.02 21.02 14.62
C PRO A 247 17.74 20.40 14.05
N GLN A 248 16.81 21.20 13.50
CA GLN A 248 15.57 20.67 12.92
C GLN A 248 15.85 19.92 11.60
N LYS A 249 16.76 20.45 10.77
CA LYS A 249 17.20 19.81 9.52
C LYS A 249 17.97 18.51 9.78
N PHE A 250 18.57 18.37 10.97
CA PHE A 250 19.18 17.10 11.40
C PHE A 250 18.12 16.00 11.52
N LEU A 251 17.04 16.29 12.24
CA LEU A 251 15.92 15.37 12.42
C LEU A 251 15.22 15.08 11.10
N ASP A 252 15.02 16.09 10.25
CA ASP A 252 14.48 15.91 8.89
C ASP A 252 15.40 15.04 8.02
N SER A 253 16.72 15.17 8.15
CA SER A 253 17.67 14.35 7.38
C SER A 253 17.64 12.88 7.80
N ILE A 254 17.57 12.60 9.10
CA ILE A 254 17.39 11.24 9.62
C ILE A 254 16.03 10.69 9.16
N GLY A 255 14.98 11.51 9.20
CA GLY A 255 13.66 11.20 8.64
C GLY A 255 13.72 10.85 7.15
N ASN A 256 14.48 11.61 6.35
CA ASN A 256 14.67 11.37 4.91
C ASN A 256 15.53 10.14 4.59
N VAL A 257 16.45 9.76 5.47
CA VAL A 257 17.24 8.52 5.36
C VAL A 257 16.37 7.29 5.61
N PHE A 258 15.58 7.30 6.68
CA PHE A 258 14.60 6.25 6.90
C PHE A 258 13.49 6.28 5.85
N ALA A 259 13.17 7.44 5.31
CA ALA A 259 12.22 7.59 4.23
C ALA A 259 12.65 6.95 2.93
N SER A 260 13.93 7.04 2.53
CA SER A 260 14.40 6.41 1.30
C SER A 260 14.34 4.89 1.41
N LEU A 261 14.70 4.35 2.58
CA LEU A 261 14.53 2.94 2.94
C LEU A 261 13.06 2.52 2.96
N VAL A 262 12.18 3.35 3.53
CA VAL A 262 10.73 3.14 3.52
C VAL A 262 10.16 3.28 2.11
N ASN A 263 10.64 4.16 1.23
CA ASN A 263 10.11 4.32 -0.13
C ASN A 263 10.48 3.13 -1.05
N GLU A 264 11.62 2.47 -0.79
CA GLU A 264 11.99 1.19 -1.41
C GLU A 264 11.24 -0.01 -0.78
N THR A 265 10.93 0.03 0.52
CA THR A 265 10.18 -1.02 1.24
C THR A 265 8.67 -0.79 1.34
N SER A 266 8.12 0.35 0.91
CA SER A 266 6.67 0.70 0.98
C SER A 266 5.83 -0.11 -0.01
N SER A 267 6.45 -1.02 -0.74
CA SER A 267 5.82 -2.14 -1.43
C SER A 267 5.40 -3.29 -0.49
N ILE A 268 5.43 -3.09 0.83
CA ILE A 268 4.80 -4.01 1.80
C ILE A 268 3.30 -3.69 2.00
N ALA A 269 2.65 -2.98 1.07
CA ALA A 269 1.25 -3.27 0.80
C ALA A 269 1.19 -4.75 0.37
N GLY A 270 1.12 -5.63 1.37
CA GLY A 270 0.68 -6.99 1.18
C GLY A 270 -0.53 -6.87 0.30
N SER A 271 -0.42 -7.41 -0.91
CA SER A 271 -1.53 -7.53 -1.84
C SER A 271 -2.72 -7.90 -0.99
N ALA A 272 -3.69 -6.99 -0.90
CA ALA A 272 -4.77 -7.11 0.07
C ALA A 272 -5.29 -8.55 -0.02
N LEU A 273 -5.10 -9.31 1.07
CA LEU A 273 -5.81 -10.57 1.22
C LEU A 273 -7.27 -10.20 1.08
N THR A 274 -7.90 -10.71 0.02
CA THR A 274 -9.29 -10.47 -0.47
C THR A 274 -9.51 -9.47 -1.61
N SER A 275 -8.74 -9.55 -2.70
CA SER A 275 -9.26 -10.04 -4.00
C SER A 275 -8.26 -9.83 -5.13
N GLN A 276 -7.50 -10.87 -5.48
CA GLN A 276 -7.02 -11.00 -6.85
C GLN A 276 -8.13 -11.72 -7.62
N GLU A 277 -8.98 -10.98 -8.33
CA GLU A 277 -9.59 -11.56 -9.53
C GLU A 277 -8.53 -11.49 -10.62
N LEU A 278 -7.96 -12.64 -10.95
CA LEU A 278 -7.19 -12.82 -12.18
C LEU A 278 -8.19 -12.72 -13.33
N SER A 279 -8.38 -11.52 -13.86
CA SER A 279 -9.16 -11.31 -15.08
C SER A 279 -8.38 -11.85 -16.27
N THR A 280 -8.90 -12.90 -16.90
CA THR A 280 -8.35 -13.49 -18.13
C THR A 280 -8.64 -12.65 -19.38
N SER A 281 -9.19 -11.43 -19.26
CA SER A 281 -9.69 -10.67 -20.41
C SER A 281 -8.77 -9.54 -20.89
N GLU A 282 -7.76 -9.14 -20.12
CA GLU A 282 -6.76 -8.14 -20.49
C GLU A 282 -5.41 -8.59 -19.89
N ALA A 283 -4.54 -9.16 -20.74
CA ALA A 283 -3.13 -9.53 -20.49
C ALA A 283 -2.69 -9.63 -19.02
N ASN A 284 -2.56 -10.87 -18.50
CA ASN A 284 -1.96 -11.26 -17.21
C ASN A 284 -1.26 -10.11 -16.47
N SER A 285 -1.99 -9.38 -15.63
CA SER A 285 -1.46 -8.22 -14.92
C SER A 285 -1.83 -8.28 -13.44
N VAL A 286 -0.95 -7.77 -12.59
CA VAL A 286 -1.19 -7.58 -11.16
C VAL A 286 -1.32 -6.11 -10.88
N TYR A 287 -2.36 -5.73 -10.14
CA TYR A 287 -2.55 -4.38 -9.64
C TYR A 287 -2.13 -4.30 -8.18
N GLN A 288 -1.37 -3.27 -7.82
CA GLN A 288 -0.88 -3.06 -6.47
C GLN A 288 -1.20 -1.65 -5.98
N GLY A 289 -1.89 -1.57 -4.83
CA GLY A 289 -2.08 -0.34 -4.07
C GLY A 289 -0.86 -0.06 -3.17
N GLY A 290 -0.62 1.18 -2.80
CA GLY A 290 0.49 1.56 -1.92
C GLY A 290 0.29 2.92 -1.26
N PHE A 291 1.23 3.27 -0.38
CA PHE A 291 1.22 4.50 0.41
C PHE A 291 2.65 4.93 0.77
N ASN A 292 2.82 6.20 1.12
CA ASN A 292 4.08 6.78 1.56
C ASN A 292 3.91 7.45 2.94
N PRO A 293 4.30 6.81 4.06
CA PRO A 293 4.10 7.37 5.41
C PRO A 293 5.14 8.44 5.78
N VAL A 294 6.12 8.71 4.91
CA VAL A 294 7.26 9.58 5.20
C VAL A 294 6.84 11.01 5.49
N GLY A 295 7.31 11.57 6.60
CA GLY A 295 7.19 13.01 6.90
C GLY A 295 5.75 13.53 6.88
N GLY A 296 4.77 12.66 7.14
CA GLY A 296 3.35 13.00 7.06
C GLY A 296 2.79 13.13 5.63
N ASP A 297 3.50 12.71 4.59
CA ASP A 297 3.06 12.84 3.19
C ASP A 297 1.78 12.04 2.92
N TRP A 298 1.75 10.77 3.35
CA TRP A 298 0.62 9.84 3.22
C TRP A 298 0.01 9.79 1.82
N SER A 299 0.84 10.00 0.80
CA SER A 299 0.43 9.89 -0.59
C SER A 299 0.32 8.43 -1.01
N GLY A 300 -0.61 8.12 -1.90
CA GLY A 300 -0.90 6.77 -2.37
C GLY A 300 -0.32 6.44 -3.73
N ARG A 301 -0.38 5.14 -4.05
CA ARG A 301 0.00 4.59 -5.36
C ARG A 301 -0.98 3.51 -5.80
N VAL A 302 -1.23 3.43 -7.09
CA VAL A 302 -1.88 2.29 -7.75
C VAL A 302 -1.07 1.98 -9.00
N ARG A 303 -0.51 0.77 -9.06
CA ARG A 303 0.42 0.34 -10.10
C ARG A 303 -0.09 -0.91 -10.80
N LYS A 304 0.19 -1.02 -12.09
CA LYS A 304 0.00 -2.26 -12.87
C LYS A 304 1.37 -2.86 -13.16
N PHE A 305 1.52 -4.15 -12.91
CA PHE A 305 2.68 -4.93 -13.28
C PHE A 305 2.26 -6.03 -14.26
N ALA A 306 3.07 -6.24 -15.30
CA ALA A 306 2.84 -7.36 -16.20
C ALA A 306 3.30 -8.67 -15.54
N LEU A 307 2.57 -9.75 -15.82
CA LEU A 307 3.02 -11.11 -15.57
C LEU A 307 3.53 -11.70 -16.89
N SER A 308 4.82 -12.01 -16.93
CA SER A 308 5.41 -12.81 -17.99
C SER A 308 5.28 -14.29 -17.64
N LEU A 309 4.99 -15.14 -18.63
CA LEU A 309 5.06 -16.60 -18.49
C LEU A 309 6.32 -17.08 -19.24
N SER A 310 7.20 -17.81 -18.56
CA SER A 310 8.29 -18.51 -19.24
C SER A 310 7.74 -19.69 -20.06
N ALA A 311 8.54 -20.18 -21.01
CA ALA A 311 8.20 -21.37 -21.80
C ALA A 311 7.92 -22.62 -20.94
N ASP A 312 8.46 -22.65 -19.71
CA ASP A 312 8.28 -23.73 -18.73
C ASP A 312 7.03 -23.54 -17.85
N GLY A 313 6.17 -22.57 -18.15
CA GLY A 313 4.95 -22.29 -17.40
C GLY A 313 5.16 -21.57 -16.07
N LYS A 314 6.37 -21.06 -15.80
CA LYS A 314 6.64 -20.24 -14.61
C LYS A 314 6.24 -18.80 -14.89
N ALA A 315 5.26 -18.28 -14.14
CA ALA A 315 4.96 -16.85 -14.22
C ALA A 315 5.91 -16.03 -13.34
N THR A 316 6.42 -14.94 -13.90
CA THR A 316 7.26 -13.95 -13.23
C THR A 316 6.55 -12.61 -13.27
N LEU A 317 6.52 -11.92 -12.13
CA LEU A 317 6.06 -10.54 -12.07
C LEU A 317 7.21 -9.64 -12.52
N GLU A 318 6.96 -8.77 -13.50
CA GLU A 318 7.93 -7.78 -13.92
C GLU A 318 8.26 -6.82 -12.76
N SER A 319 9.52 -6.43 -12.62
CA SER A 319 9.96 -5.51 -11.55
C SER A 319 9.53 -4.06 -11.79
N THR A 320 9.25 -3.71 -13.04
CA THR A 320 8.87 -2.36 -13.45
C THR A 320 7.36 -2.30 -13.70
N PRO A 321 6.63 -1.34 -13.10
CA PRO A 321 5.22 -1.18 -13.39
C PRO A 321 5.01 -0.72 -14.84
N ALA A 322 4.01 -1.29 -15.51
CA ALA A 322 3.53 -0.84 -16.82
C ALA A 322 2.98 0.60 -16.75
N TRP A 323 2.35 0.96 -15.63
CA TRP A 323 1.95 2.32 -15.31
C TRP A 323 1.78 2.52 -13.80
N ASP A 324 1.84 3.80 -13.37
CA ASP A 324 1.54 4.25 -12.01
C ASP A 324 0.49 5.37 -12.06
N ALA A 325 -0.74 5.06 -11.63
CA ALA A 325 -1.86 5.99 -11.72
C ALA A 325 -1.66 7.23 -10.83
N SER A 326 -0.91 7.13 -9.73
CA SER A 326 -0.62 8.28 -8.87
C SER A 326 0.27 9.31 -9.58
N GLU A 327 1.17 8.83 -10.44
CA GLU A 327 2.06 9.69 -11.23
C GLU A 327 1.28 10.43 -12.30
N LEU A 328 0.47 9.68 -13.06
CA LEU A 328 -0.36 10.22 -14.12
C LEU A 328 -1.37 11.24 -13.58
N LEU A 329 -2.02 10.93 -12.46
CA LEU A 329 -2.94 11.85 -11.80
C LEU A 329 -2.23 13.13 -11.38
N THR A 330 -1.06 13.01 -10.73
CA THR A 330 -0.28 14.17 -10.26
C THR A 330 0.17 15.05 -11.43
N LEU A 331 0.69 14.46 -12.50
CA LEU A 331 1.10 15.18 -13.71
C LEU A 331 -0.06 15.91 -14.38
N ARG A 332 -1.21 15.25 -14.50
CA ARG A 332 -2.43 15.85 -15.05
C ARG A 332 -2.89 17.04 -14.23
N THR A 333 -2.98 16.90 -12.91
CA THR A 333 -3.40 17.98 -12.02
C THR A 333 -2.38 19.12 -11.95
N LEU A 334 -1.10 18.87 -12.20
CA LEU A 334 -0.12 19.95 -12.32
C LEU A 334 -0.33 20.78 -13.60
N ALA A 335 -0.83 20.16 -14.67
CA ALA A 335 -1.07 20.84 -15.95
C ALA A 335 -2.33 21.70 -15.95
N ASP A 336 -3.41 21.27 -15.27
CA ASP A 336 -4.73 21.91 -15.33
C ASP A 336 -5.32 22.27 -13.96
N SER A 337 -4.54 22.09 -12.89
CA SER A 337 -4.98 22.27 -11.50
C SER A 337 -6.18 21.42 -11.08
N GLY A 338 -6.36 20.24 -11.68
CA GLY A 338 -7.48 19.35 -11.38
C GLY A 338 -8.81 19.81 -12.00
N ALA A 339 -8.80 20.77 -12.92
CA ALA A 339 -10.00 21.27 -13.58
C ALA A 339 -10.73 20.17 -14.38
N SER A 340 -9.99 19.27 -15.05
CA SER A 340 -10.56 18.20 -15.87
C SER A 340 -10.99 16.97 -15.09
N ARG A 341 -10.72 16.88 -13.78
CA ARG A 341 -11.13 15.71 -12.98
C ARG A 341 -12.65 15.63 -12.85
N ASN A 342 -13.21 14.48 -13.21
CA ASN A 342 -14.61 14.16 -12.97
C ASN A 342 -14.76 13.60 -11.54
N ILE A 343 -15.19 14.45 -10.61
CA ILE A 343 -15.40 14.06 -9.22
C ILE A 343 -16.86 14.31 -8.88
N VAL A 344 -17.54 13.26 -8.44
CA VAL A 344 -18.93 13.30 -7.98
C VAL A 344 -18.93 13.14 -6.47
N VAL A 345 -19.75 13.93 -5.78
CA VAL A 345 -19.99 13.80 -4.34
C VAL A 345 -21.42 13.34 -4.09
N GLY A 346 -21.58 12.43 -3.13
CA GLY A 346 -22.88 11.97 -2.64
C GLY A 346 -23.70 13.08 -1.96
N SER A 347 -24.75 12.68 -1.27
CA SER A 347 -25.62 13.62 -0.56
C SER A 347 -25.09 13.88 0.85
N PRO A 348 -25.28 15.09 1.41
CA PRO A 348 -24.89 15.35 2.79
C PRO A 348 -25.51 14.33 3.76
N LEU A 349 -24.78 13.98 4.81
CA LEU A 349 -25.24 13.04 5.84
C LEU A 349 -26.61 13.47 6.39
N GLY A 350 -27.59 12.56 6.37
CA GLY A 350 -28.96 12.82 6.81
C GLY A 350 -29.82 13.59 5.81
N GLN A 351 -29.34 13.85 4.59
CA GLN A 351 -30.05 14.58 3.54
C GLN A 351 -30.23 13.79 2.23
N GLN A 352 -29.95 12.48 2.22
CA GLN A 352 -30.05 11.59 1.06
C GLN A 352 -31.42 11.63 0.35
N GLY A 353 -32.50 11.96 1.08
CA GLY A 353 -33.86 12.08 0.54
C GLY A 353 -34.27 13.48 0.05
N SER A 354 -33.45 14.51 0.27
CA SER A 354 -33.79 15.92 -0.03
C SER A 354 -32.77 16.63 -0.91
N VAL A 355 -31.51 16.21 -0.84
CA VAL A 355 -30.41 16.75 -1.65
C VAL A 355 -29.83 15.60 -2.44
N GLY A 356 -29.74 15.77 -3.77
CA GLY A 356 -29.14 14.76 -4.64
C GLY A 356 -27.61 14.88 -4.71
N PRO A 357 -26.93 13.83 -5.23
CA PRO A 357 -25.51 13.89 -5.58
C PRO A 357 -25.20 15.01 -6.57
N SER A 358 -23.98 15.53 -6.52
CA SER A 358 -23.56 16.68 -7.33
C SER A 358 -22.11 16.57 -7.81
N PRO A 359 -21.70 17.33 -8.84
CA PRO A 359 -20.29 17.51 -9.15
C PRO A 359 -19.57 18.17 -7.96
N PHE A 360 -18.37 17.68 -7.60
CA PHE A 360 -17.57 18.25 -6.52
C PHE A 360 -16.83 19.52 -6.99
N LYS A 361 -17.56 20.63 -7.09
CA LYS A 361 -17.06 21.95 -7.52
C LYS A 361 -17.54 23.02 -6.55
N TRP A 362 -16.73 24.06 -6.34
CA TRP A 362 -17.13 25.19 -5.48
C TRP A 362 -18.05 26.15 -6.24
N ASP A 363 -19.29 25.72 -6.46
CA ASP A 363 -20.35 26.50 -7.10
C ASP A 363 -21.72 26.19 -6.46
N SER A 364 -22.80 26.72 -7.05
CA SER A 364 -24.16 26.54 -6.54
C SER A 364 -24.70 25.10 -6.63
N SER A 365 -24.01 24.19 -7.33
CA SER A 365 -24.39 22.77 -7.39
C SER A 365 -23.94 21.99 -6.15
N LEU A 366 -22.91 22.46 -5.44
CA LEU A 366 -22.46 21.84 -4.22
C LEU A 366 -23.37 22.23 -3.05
N ALA A 367 -23.87 21.22 -2.33
CA ALA A 367 -24.76 21.42 -1.19
C ALA A 367 -24.15 22.35 -0.13
N ALA A 368 -24.97 23.23 0.46
CA ALA A 368 -24.54 24.17 1.49
C ALA A 368 -23.86 23.46 2.68
N ALA A 369 -24.40 22.32 3.13
CA ALA A 369 -23.79 21.53 4.20
C ALA A 369 -22.36 21.04 3.88
N HIS A 370 -22.05 20.75 2.61
CA HIS A 370 -20.69 20.42 2.19
C HIS A 370 -19.78 21.65 2.15
N GLN A 371 -20.31 22.81 1.73
CA GLN A 371 -19.57 24.07 1.78
C GLN A 371 -19.22 24.45 3.22
N ASP A 372 -20.17 24.33 4.14
CA ASP A 372 -20.01 24.61 5.57
C ASP A 372 -18.96 23.67 6.20
N ALA A 373 -19.04 22.37 5.91
CA ALA A 373 -18.05 21.38 6.33
C ALA A 373 -16.63 21.74 5.88
N LEU A 374 -16.45 22.12 4.61
CA LEU A 374 -15.14 22.49 4.07
C LEU A 374 -14.65 23.86 4.54
N ASN A 375 -15.55 24.77 4.92
CA ASN A 375 -15.22 26.06 5.56
C ASN A 375 -14.84 25.93 7.04
N THR A 376 -14.97 24.74 7.61
CA THR A 376 -14.64 24.47 9.01
C THR A 376 -13.24 23.88 9.11
N SER A 377 -12.39 24.49 9.93
CA SER A 377 -11.04 23.98 10.22
C SER A 377 -11.09 22.65 10.99
N PRO A 378 -10.03 21.84 10.96
CA PRO A 378 -9.95 20.58 11.72
C PRO A 378 -10.18 20.74 13.23
N SER A 379 -9.86 21.92 13.79
CA SER A 379 -10.08 22.25 15.20
C SER A 379 -11.51 22.69 15.53
N GLY A 380 -12.39 22.87 14.53
CA GLY A 380 -13.81 23.18 14.70
C GLY A 380 -14.27 24.61 14.37
N PRO A 381 -13.44 25.67 14.45
CA PRO A 381 -13.83 27.01 14.00
C PRO A 381 -13.96 27.13 12.48
N VAL A 382 -14.87 28.00 12.02
CA VAL A 382 -15.00 28.40 10.61
C VAL A 382 -13.84 29.33 10.23
N ASP A 383 -13.10 28.98 9.18
CA ASP A 383 -11.94 29.74 8.68
C ASP A 383 -12.08 30.24 7.23
N ASN A 384 -13.20 29.91 6.57
CA ASN A 384 -13.53 30.31 5.20
C ASN A 384 -12.51 29.82 4.14
N LEU A 385 -11.72 28.79 4.43
CA LEU A 385 -10.78 28.19 3.47
C LEU A 385 -11.43 27.13 2.55
N GLY A 386 -12.75 26.98 2.59
CA GLY A 386 -13.49 25.94 1.85
C GLY A 386 -13.20 25.86 0.34
N PRO A 387 -13.18 26.98 -0.42
CA PRO A 387 -12.80 26.93 -1.83
C PRO A 387 -11.38 26.38 -2.04
N GLY A 388 -10.44 26.80 -1.19
CA GLY A 388 -9.05 26.33 -1.20
C GLY A 388 -8.95 24.84 -0.85
N ARG A 389 -9.69 24.38 0.17
CA ARG A 389 -9.73 22.97 0.56
C ARG A 389 -10.31 22.10 -0.55
N LEU A 390 -11.40 22.54 -1.18
CA LEU A 390 -11.98 21.84 -2.33
C LEU A 390 -10.96 21.75 -3.47
N ASN A 391 -10.30 22.85 -3.81
CA ASN A 391 -9.27 22.87 -4.84
C ASN A 391 -8.09 21.94 -4.50
N PHE A 392 -7.65 21.91 -3.23
CA PHE A 392 -6.63 20.97 -2.74
C PHE A 392 -7.05 19.51 -2.97
N LEU A 393 -8.27 19.14 -2.60
CA LEU A 393 -8.83 17.79 -2.78
C LEU A 393 -8.98 17.42 -4.26
N ARG A 394 -9.28 18.40 -5.12
CA ARG A 394 -9.26 18.24 -6.58
C ARG A 394 -7.85 18.08 -7.15
N GLY A 395 -6.80 18.48 -6.42
CA GLY A 395 -5.39 18.33 -6.82
C GLY A 395 -4.69 19.64 -7.18
N HIS A 396 -5.33 20.79 -7.00
CA HIS A 396 -4.67 22.09 -7.14
C HIS A 396 -3.63 22.25 -6.01
N ARG A 397 -2.43 22.75 -6.36
CA ARG A 397 -1.29 22.86 -5.44
C ARG A 397 -0.91 24.29 -5.06
N GLY A 398 -1.64 25.29 -5.56
CA GLY A 398 -1.31 26.71 -5.36
C GLY A 398 -1.42 27.21 -3.92
N ASP A 399 -2.10 26.48 -3.04
CA ASP A 399 -2.24 26.80 -1.62
C ASP A 399 -1.45 25.84 -0.71
N GLU A 400 -0.59 24.99 -1.31
CA GLU A 400 0.32 24.11 -0.56
C GLU A 400 1.59 24.86 -0.16
N ARG A 401 2.02 24.66 1.09
CA ARG A 401 3.31 25.15 1.61
C ARG A 401 4.45 24.66 0.73
N SER A 402 5.42 25.55 0.53
CA SER A 402 6.69 25.25 -0.13
C SER A 402 7.81 26.01 0.55
N ALA A 403 9.07 25.68 0.24
CA ALA A 403 10.21 26.43 0.75
C ALA A 403 10.15 27.93 0.38
N SER A 404 9.53 28.27 -0.76
CA SER A 404 9.33 29.65 -1.22
C SER A 404 8.04 30.30 -0.72
N ALA A 405 7.12 29.53 -0.13
CA ALA A 405 5.83 30.02 0.36
C ALA A 405 5.38 29.23 1.63
N PRO A 406 6.11 29.33 2.75
CA PRO A 406 5.80 28.60 3.98
C PRO A 406 4.50 29.04 4.67
N GLN A 407 4.02 30.26 4.37
CA GLN A 407 2.80 30.85 4.93
C GLN A 407 1.49 30.31 4.33
N ARG A 408 1.56 29.47 3.28
CA ARG A 408 0.37 28.90 2.65
C ARG A 408 -0.38 27.98 3.62
N PRO A 409 -1.72 27.89 3.49
CA PRO A 409 -2.53 27.25 4.52
C PRO A 409 -2.43 25.73 4.52
N PHE A 410 -2.08 25.08 3.40
CA PHE A 410 -2.18 23.61 3.29
C PHE A 410 -0.84 22.90 3.27
N ARG A 411 -0.81 21.66 3.73
CA ARG A 411 0.39 20.80 3.68
C ARG A 411 0.89 20.56 2.26
N ALA A 412 2.20 20.34 2.13
CA ALA A 412 2.78 19.90 0.87
C ALA A 412 2.49 18.40 0.64
N ARG A 413 2.20 18.04 -0.60
CA ARG A 413 2.07 16.63 -1.03
C ARG A 413 3.13 16.25 -2.05
N THR A 414 3.64 15.02 -2.01
CA THR A 414 4.47 14.51 -3.12
C THR A 414 3.61 14.03 -4.30
N ARG A 415 2.44 13.45 -4.04
CA ARG A 415 1.47 12.98 -5.03
C ARG A 415 0.04 13.32 -4.59
N VAL A 416 -0.86 13.47 -5.55
CA VAL A 416 -2.25 13.90 -5.29
C VAL A 416 -3.14 12.76 -4.78
N LEU A 417 -2.89 11.53 -5.24
CA LEU A 417 -3.66 10.36 -4.82
C LEU A 417 -3.46 10.10 -3.33
N GLY A 418 -4.55 9.89 -2.57
CA GLY A 418 -4.49 9.50 -1.16
C GLY A 418 -3.97 8.08 -0.95
N SER A 419 -3.42 7.80 0.22
CA SER A 419 -2.87 6.48 0.57
C SER A 419 -3.88 5.34 0.37
N VAL A 420 -3.51 4.27 -0.33
CA VAL A 420 -4.28 3.03 -0.41
C VAL A 420 -3.75 2.07 0.65
N VAL A 421 -4.27 2.22 1.88
CA VAL A 421 -3.75 1.50 3.05
C VAL A 421 -4.43 0.14 3.19
N ASN A 422 -5.71 0.10 3.52
CA ASN A 422 -6.45 -1.14 3.81
C ASN A 422 -7.38 -1.57 2.66
N SER A 423 -7.59 -0.71 1.66
CA SER A 423 -8.46 -1.03 0.52
C SER A 423 -7.77 -2.00 -0.43
N GLY A 424 -8.45 -3.10 -0.74
CA GLY A 424 -8.16 -3.90 -1.93
C GLY A 424 -8.53 -3.15 -3.21
N LEU A 425 -7.97 -3.61 -4.33
CA LEU A 425 -8.30 -3.15 -5.66
C LEU A 425 -9.32 -4.10 -6.31
N VAL A 426 -10.29 -3.57 -7.04
CA VAL A 426 -11.28 -4.37 -7.78
C VAL A 426 -11.20 -4.04 -9.25
N TYR A 427 -11.00 -5.06 -10.07
CA TYR A 427 -11.04 -4.95 -11.52
C TYR A 427 -12.45 -5.22 -12.05
N GLN A 428 -12.87 -4.46 -13.05
CA GLN A 428 -14.07 -4.70 -13.83
C GLN A 428 -13.71 -4.63 -15.31
N GLY A 429 -14.01 -5.71 -16.03
CA GLY A 429 -13.84 -5.78 -17.48
C GLY A 429 -15.16 -6.10 -18.18
N ALA A 430 -15.06 -6.92 -19.22
CA ALA A 430 -16.21 -7.47 -19.91
C ALA A 430 -17.12 -8.25 -18.94
N PRO A 431 -18.46 -8.19 -19.12
CA PRO A 431 -19.39 -8.91 -18.26
C PRO A 431 -19.13 -10.42 -18.24
N SER A 432 -19.38 -11.03 -17.08
CA SER A 432 -19.21 -12.47 -16.89
C SER A 432 -20.01 -13.29 -17.91
N THR A 433 -19.41 -14.35 -18.44
CA THR A 433 -20.08 -15.33 -19.31
C THR A 433 -20.83 -16.40 -18.53
N THR A 434 -20.68 -16.45 -17.20
CA THR A 434 -21.27 -17.50 -16.35
C THR A 434 -22.63 -17.14 -15.77
N LEU A 435 -22.99 -15.84 -15.80
CA LEU A 435 -24.29 -15.38 -15.32
C LEU A 435 -25.38 -15.61 -16.38
N ALA A 436 -26.59 -15.91 -15.91
CA ALA A 436 -27.74 -16.16 -16.76
C ALA A 436 -28.99 -15.49 -16.18
N GLY A 437 -29.85 -15.02 -17.08
CA GLY A 437 -31.14 -14.44 -16.74
C GLY A 437 -31.75 -13.71 -17.93
N THR A 438 -33.05 -13.43 -17.86
CA THR A 438 -33.77 -12.69 -18.90
C THR A 438 -33.06 -11.36 -19.17
N GLY A 439 -32.70 -11.11 -20.44
CA GLY A 439 -32.01 -9.88 -20.86
C GLY A 439 -30.49 -9.85 -20.63
N TYR A 440 -29.90 -10.81 -19.92
CA TYR A 440 -28.46 -10.78 -19.61
C TYR A 440 -27.58 -10.96 -20.85
N ALA A 441 -27.98 -11.84 -21.78
CA ALA A 441 -27.24 -12.05 -23.02
C ALA A 441 -27.19 -10.78 -23.87
N ALA A 442 -28.26 -9.96 -23.89
CA ALA A 442 -28.25 -8.67 -24.57
C ALA A 442 -27.30 -7.69 -23.88
N PHE A 443 -27.38 -7.57 -22.56
CA PHE A 443 -26.46 -6.76 -21.76
C PHE A 443 -24.99 -7.13 -21.99
N GLN A 444 -24.68 -8.44 -22.00
CA GLN A 444 -23.34 -8.93 -22.28
C GLN A 444 -22.83 -8.48 -23.64
N GLN A 445 -23.68 -8.53 -24.68
CA GLN A 445 -23.29 -8.11 -26.01
C GLN A 445 -23.07 -6.60 -26.10
N THR A 446 -23.92 -5.80 -25.44
CA THR A 446 -23.76 -4.35 -25.37
C THR A 446 -22.48 -3.95 -24.64
N GLN A 447 -22.18 -4.62 -23.52
CA GLN A 447 -21.07 -4.27 -22.63
C GLN A 447 -19.77 -5.06 -22.92
N LYS A 448 -19.73 -5.84 -24.00
CA LYS A 448 -18.58 -6.70 -24.34
C LYS A 448 -17.27 -5.91 -24.46
N ASN A 449 -17.34 -4.70 -25.00
CA ASN A 449 -16.19 -3.83 -25.25
C ASN A 449 -16.12 -2.67 -24.24
N ARG A 450 -16.76 -2.80 -23.06
CA ARG A 450 -16.68 -1.80 -22.01
C ARG A 450 -15.22 -1.58 -21.61
N THR A 451 -14.85 -0.31 -21.45
CA THR A 451 -13.55 0.10 -20.93
C THR A 451 -13.25 -0.62 -19.62
N PRO A 452 -12.18 -1.41 -19.52
CA PRO A 452 -11.84 -2.08 -18.28
C PRO A 452 -11.27 -1.09 -17.25
N VAL A 453 -11.67 -1.24 -16.00
CA VAL A 453 -11.41 -0.29 -14.90
C VAL A 453 -10.92 -1.01 -13.66
N VAL A 454 -10.02 -0.36 -12.92
CA VAL A 454 -9.58 -0.74 -11.59
C VAL A 454 -10.07 0.30 -10.59
N PHE A 455 -10.84 -0.15 -9.61
CA PHE A 455 -11.39 0.65 -8.53
C PHE A 455 -10.53 0.56 -7.28
N ALA A 456 -10.29 1.71 -6.64
CA ALA A 456 -9.51 1.82 -5.41
C ALA A 456 -10.15 2.85 -4.47
N ASN A 457 -10.45 2.46 -3.23
CA ASN A 457 -10.67 3.46 -2.19
C ASN A 457 -9.32 3.98 -1.70
N ALA A 458 -9.22 5.30 -1.61
CA ALA A 458 -8.04 6.00 -1.18
C ALA A 458 -8.35 6.95 -0.02
N ASN A 459 -7.34 7.20 0.80
CA ASN A 459 -7.48 7.98 2.02
C ASN A 459 -7.59 9.49 1.81
N ASP A 460 -7.76 9.94 0.57
CA ASP A 460 -8.23 11.28 0.23
C ASP A 460 -9.77 11.37 0.25
N GLY A 461 -10.44 10.29 0.72
CA GLY A 461 -11.88 10.18 0.87
C GLY A 461 -12.60 9.84 -0.43
N MET A 462 -11.86 9.40 -1.45
CA MET A 462 -12.36 9.12 -2.79
C MET A 462 -12.22 7.65 -3.15
N LEU A 463 -13.27 7.12 -3.79
CA LEU A 463 -13.16 5.96 -4.66
C LEU A 463 -12.66 6.45 -6.02
N HIS A 464 -11.53 5.94 -6.48
CA HIS A 464 -10.99 6.24 -7.80
C HIS A 464 -11.26 5.10 -8.78
N ALA A 465 -11.56 5.46 -10.03
CA ALA A 465 -11.71 4.56 -11.16
C ALA A 465 -10.60 4.80 -12.18
N PHE A 466 -9.62 3.90 -12.24
CA PHE A 466 -8.50 3.99 -13.17
C PHE A 466 -8.69 3.06 -14.36
N ARG A 467 -8.52 3.57 -15.58
CA ARG A 467 -8.56 2.76 -16.79
C ARG A 467 -7.42 1.73 -16.77
N ALA A 468 -7.77 0.47 -16.98
CA ALA A 468 -6.82 -0.64 -16.87
C ALA A 468 -5.68 -0.62 -17.91
N SER A 469 -5.93 -0.01 -19.08
CA SER A 469 -4.98 0.05 -20.19
C SER A 469 -3.79 0.96 -19.90
N ASP A 470 -4.06 2.16 -19.38
CA ASP A 470 -3.08 3.25 -19.27
C ASP A 470 -2.98 3.89 -17.88
N GLY A 471 -3.84 3.53 -16.92
CA GLY A 471 -3.84 4.08 -15.57
C GLY A 471 -4.49 5.47 -15.45
N LEU A 472 -5.13 5.98 -16.50
CA LEU A 472 -5.81 7.28 -16.44
C LEU A 472 -7.05 7.23 -15.55
N GLU A 473 -7.20 8.22 -14.67
CA GLU A 473 -8.40 8.39 -13.85
C GLU A 473 -9.59 8.82 -14.71
N LEU A 474 -10.62 7.97 -14.76
CA LEU A 474 -11.89 8.22 -15.45
C LEU A 474 -12.81 9.09 -14.61
N PHE A 475 -12.99 8.71 -13.35
CA PHE A 475 -13.78 9.45 -12.38
C PHE A 475 -13.31 9.15 -10.94
N ALA A 476 -13.74 9.99 -10.02
CA ALA A 476 -13.68 9.74 -8.60
C ALA A 476 -15.04 10.00 -7.94
N TYR A 477 -15.33 9.27 -6.86
CA TYR A 477 -16.56 9.43 -6.08
C TYR A 477 -16.24 9.66 -4.60
N ILE A 478 -16.84 10.68 -4.02
CA ILE A 478 -16.76 11.01 -2.59
C ILE A 478 -18.11 10.66 -1.95
N PRO A 479 -18.18 9.69 -1.03
CA PRO A 479 -19.39 9.50 -0.25
C PRO A 479 -19.69 10.76 0.57
N GLY A 480 -20.92 11.27 0.51
CA GLY A 480 -21.28 12.55 1.12
C GLY A 480 -21.12 12.57 2.64
N PHE A 481 -21.25 11.40 3.29
CA PHE A 481 -21.00 11.25 4.73
C PHE A 481 -19.52 11.33 5.13
N ILE A 482 -18.58 11.30 4.18
CA ILE A 482 -17.14 11.52 4.42
C ILE A 482 -16.76 12.99 4.37
N VAL A 483 -17.54 13.84 3.68
CA VAL A 483 -17.19 15.25 3.43
C VAL A 483 -16.84 16.04 4.71
N PRO A 484 -17.54 15.89 5.84
CA PRO A 484 -17.19 16.57 7.09
C PRO A 484 -15.78 16.28 7.60
N GLN A 485 -15.21 15.13 7.26
CA GLN A 485 -13.87 14.71 7.69
C GLN A 485 -12.77 15.13 6.70
N LEU A 486 -13.11 15.58 5.49
CA LEU A 486 -12.11 15.94 4.47
C LEU A 486 -11.33 17.20 4.82
N ASN A 487 -11.81 18.00 5.77
CA ASN A 487 -11.16 19.24 6.20
C ASN A 487 -9.79 19.02 6.86
N ILE A 488 -9.52 17.80 7.37
CA ILE A 488 -8.24 17.40 7.99
C ILE A 488 -7.14 17.17 6.95
N LEU A 489 -7.49 16.79 5.73
CA LEU A 489 -6.51 16.37 4.72
C LEU A 489 -5.55 17.47 4.27
N PRO A 490 -5.97 18.75 4.15
CA PRO A 490 -5.07 19.84 3.84
C PRO A 490 -4.25 20.33 5.05
N ASP A 491 -4.52 19.87 6.28
CA ASP A 491 -3.88 20.38 7.49
C ASP A 491 -2.34 20.18 7.45
N PRO A 492 -1.53 21.23 7.65
CA PRO A 492 -0.08 21.11 7.80
C PRO A 492 0.39 20.11 8.85
N ASP A 493 -0.37 19.92 9.92
CA ASP A 493 -0.10 18.98 11.01
C ASP A 493 -0.90 17.67 10.85
N TYR A 494 -1.29 17.34 9.62
CA TYR A 494 -2.06 16.15 9.29
C TYR A 494 -1.40 14.88 9.86
N THR A 495 -2.08 14.29 10.83
CA THR A 495 -1.82 12.94 11.31
C THR A 495 -2.72 11.99 10.54
N HIS A 496 -2.15 10.89 10.04
CA HIS A 496 -2.92 9.94 9.25
C HIS A 496 -4.04 9.31 10.06
N ARG A 497 -5.21 9.31 9.44
CA ARG A 497 -6.41 8.65 9.94
C ARG A 497 -7.11 8.03 8.73
N PRO A 498 -7.64 6.81 8.85
CA PRO A 498 -8.49 6.24 7.81
C PRO A 498 -9.71 7.14 7.52
N LEU A 499 -10.04 7.35 6.25
CA LEU A 499 -11.22 8.05 5.75
C LEU A 499 -12.05 7.12 4.86
N LEU A 500 -11.44 6.61 3.80
CA LEU A 500 -12.07 5.67 2.88
C LEU A 500 -11.09 4.55 2.53
N ASP A 501 -11.22 3.41 3.20
CA ASP A 501 -10.24 2.34 3.12
C ASP A 501 -10.84 0.91 3.12
N ALA A 502 -12.16 0.78 2.97
CA ALA A 502 -12.78 -0.54 2.72
C ALA A 502 -12.46 -1.06 1.32
N THR A 503 -12.47 -2.38 1.17
CA THR A 503 -12.39 -3.01 -0.16
C THR A 503 -13.75 -2.97 -0.86
N PRO A 504 -13.89 -2.35 -2.05
CA PRO A 504 -15.15 -2.35 -2.79
C PRO A 504 -15.48 -3.74 -3.35
N THR A 505 -16.68 -3.91 -3.89
CA THR A 505 -17.11 -5.08 -4.68
C THR A 505 -17.88 -4.61 -5.89
N VAL A 506 -17.64 -5.21 -7.05
CA VAL A 506 -18.44 -5.00 -8.25
C VAL A 506 -19.19 -6.29 -8.58
N GLY A 507 -20.44 -6.18 -9.01
CA GLY A 507 -21.25 -7.31 -9.44
C GLY A 507 -22.34 -6.90 -10.40
N GLU A 508 -22.74 -7.84 -11.26
CA GLU A 508 -23.82 -7.63 -12.21
C GLU A 508 -25.17 -7.92 -11.53
N VAL A 509 -26.06 -6.94 -11.54
CA VAL A 509 -27.38 -7.00 -10.90
C VAL A 509 -28.48 -6.65 -11.88
N GLN A 510 -29.66 -7.24 -11.67
CA GLN A 510 -30.85 -6.88 -12.42
C GLN A 510 -31.74 -5.96 -11.57
N MET A 511 -31.88 -4.71 -11.98
CA MET A 511 -32.72 -3.70 -11.33
C MET A 511 -33.75 -3.18 -12.32
N ASN A 512 -35.03 -3.19 -11.94
CA ASN A 512 -36.14 -2.74 -12.79
C ASN A 512 -36.16 -3.41 -14.18
N GLY A 513 -35.81 -4.70 -14.24
CA GLY A 513 -35.74 -5.48 -15.48
C GLY A 513 -34.49 -5.25 -16.34
N GLN A 514 -33.62 -4.30 -15.98
CA GLN A 514 -32.39 -3.96 -16.68
C GLN A 514 -31.17 -4.48 -15.93
N TRP A 515 -30.19 -5.00 -16.66
CA TRP A 515 -28.91 -5.41 -16.08
C TRP A 515 -27.97 -4.22 -15.98
N ARG A 516 -27.27 -4.13 -14.85
CA ARG A 516 -26.31 -3.07 -14.53
C ARG A 516 -25.13 -3.69 -13.77
N SER A 517 -23.96 -3.10 -13.93
CA SER A 517 -22.82 -3.38 -13.08
C SER A 517 -22.84 -2.42 -11.90
N VAL A 518 -22.95 -2.96 -10.69
CA VAL A 518 -23.05 -2.16 -9.47
C VAL A 518 -21.82 -2.38 -8.60
N LEU A 519 -21.20 -1.28 -8.21
CA LEU A 519 -20.15 -1.23 -7.20
C LEU A 519 -20.77 -0.94 -5.85
N VAL A 520 -20.44 -1.73 -4.83
CA VAL A 520 -20.81 -1.48 -3.43
C VAL A 520 -19.54 -1.45 -2.59
N SER A 521 -19.44 -0.47 -1.70
CA SER A 521 -18.36 -0.37 -0.73
C SER A 521 -18.83 0.19 0.59
N GLY A 522 -18.13 -0.15 1.66
CA GLY A 522 -18.15 0.61 2.90
C GLY A 522 -17.17 1.78 2.86
N ALA A 523 -17.14 2.58 3.92
CA ALA A 523 -16.05 3.53 4.15
C ALA A 523 -14.86 2.93 4.92
N GLY A 524 -15.01 1.72 5.44
CA GLY A 524 -13.95 1.06 6.21
C GLY A 524 -13.87 1.66 7.61
N ALA A 525 -12.67 2.06 8.03
CA ALA A 525 -12.42 2.57 9.37
C ALA A 525 -12.72 4.06 9.53
N GLY A 526 -12.90 4.80 8.42
CA GLY A 526 -13.06 6.26 8.48
C GLY A 526 -14.46 6.75 8.82
N ALA A 527 -15.50 6.05 8.38
CA ALA A 527 -16.87 6.40 8.73
C ALA A 527 -17.84 5.21 8.69
N GLN A 528 -18.97 5.43 9.36
CA GLN A 528 -20.06 4.49 9.42
C GLN A 528 -20.95 4.66 8.20
N GLY A 529 -20.98 3.65 7.34
CA GLY A 529 -21.83 3.68 6.16
C GLY A 529 -21.29 2.91 4.97
N ILE A 530 -22.19 2.77 4.00
CA ILE A 530 -21.97 2.09 2.73
C ILE A 530 -22.58 2.93 1.60
N TYR A 531 -22.07 2.74 0.39
CA TYR A 531 -22.58 3.39 -0.81
C TYR A 531 -22.61 2.42 -1.97
N ALA A 532 -23.48 2.70 -2.94
CA ALA A 532 -23.59 1.95 -4.18
C ALA A 532 -23.61 2.86 -5.40
N LEU A 533 -22.85 2.44 -6.42
CA LEU A 533 -22.67 3.16 -7.68
C LEU A 533 -23.02 2.25 -8.85
N ASP A 534 -23.66 2.81 -9.87
CA ASP A 534 -23.76 2.20 -11.19
C ASP A 534 -22.47 2.49 -11.98
N VAL A 535 -21.69 1.44 -12.19
CA VAL A 535 -20.44 1.46 -12.94
C VAL A 535 -20.58 0.69 -14.26
N THR A 536 -21.78 0.65 -14.82
CA THR A 536 -22.04 0.02 -16.12
C THR A 536 -21.28 0.72 -17.24
N GLU A 537 -21.28 2.06 -17.24
CA GLU A 537 -20.66 2.90 -18.27
C GLU A 537 -19.60 3.84 -17.63
N PRO A 538 -18.37 3.37 -17.38
CA PRO A 538 -17.39 4.11 -16.60
C PRO A 538 -16.93 5.43 -17.25
N ASP A 539 -16.90 5.50 -18.58
CA ASP A 539 -16.55 6.75 -19.30
C ASP A 539 -17.64 7.82 -19.24
N ALA A 540 -18.89 7.43 -18.90
CA ALA A 540 -20.05 8.33 -18.79
C ALA A 540 -20.51 8.53 -17.34
N PHE A 541 -19.68 8.19 -16.36
CA PHE A 541 -20.02 8.28 -14.94
C PHE A 541 -20.38 9.72 -14.54
N SER A 542 -21.50 9.89 -13.83
CA SER A 542 -22.01 11.20 -13.41
C SER A 542 -22.76 11.13 -12.09
N LYS A 543 -23.33 12.25 -11.63
CA LYS A 543 -24.19 12.29 -10.43
C LYS A 543 -25.36 11.31 -10.47
N ASP A 544 -25.86 10.98 -11.68
CA ASP A 544 -26.99 10.07 -11.87
C ASP A 544 -26.58 8.58 -11.79
N SER A 545 -25.27 8.32 -11.75
CA SER A 545 -24.69 6.99 -11.51
C SER A 545 -24.64 6.62 -10.02
N VAL A 546 -24.93 7.55 -9.11
CA VAL A 546 -24.98 7.29 -7.67
C VAL A 546 -26.34 6.69 -7.34
N LEU A 547 -26.35 5.44 -6.86
CA LEU A 547 -27.61 4.72 -6.60
C LEU A 547 -28.18 5.05 -5.23
N TRP A 548 -27.36 4.94 -4.19
CA TRP A 548 -27.73 5.23 -2.82
C TRP A 548 -26.50 5.28 -1.90
N GLU A 549 -26.70 5.93 -0.76
CA GLU A 549 -25.82 5.88 0.41
C GLU A 549 -26.67 5.43 1.59
N PHE A 550 -26.09 4.67 2.51
CA PHE A 550 -26.79 4.17 3.68
C PHE A 550 -25.86 4.24 4.90
N THR A 551 -26.34 4.90 5.95
CA THR A 551 -25.55 5.32 7.11
C THR A 551 -26.28 4.98 8.42
N ASP A 552 -25.70 5.35 9.54
CA ASP A 552 -26.32 5.31 10.87
C ASP A 552 -27.53 6.25 10.98
N ALA A 553 -27.60 7.30 10.16
CA ALA A 553 -28.78 8.15 10.03
C ALA A 553 -29.99 7.41 9.43
N ASP A 554 -29.76 6.37 8.60
CA ASP A 554 -30.81 5.54 8.03
C ASP A 554 -31.18 4.37 8.96
N HIS A 555 -30.20 3.81 9.68
CA HIS A 555 -30.43 2.75 10.65
C HIS A 555 -29.33 2.70 11.72
N ALA A 556 -29.70 2.82 12.99
CA ALA A 556 -28.77 2.93 14.13
C ALA A 556 -27.76 1.76 14.29
N ALA A 557 -28.09 0.57 13.77
CA ALA A 557 -27.15 -0.57 13.77
C ALA A 557 -26.05 -0.49 12.69
N MET A 558 -26.06 0.54 11.83
CA MET A 558 -24.98 0.74 10.86
C MET A 558 -23.74 1.25 11.59
N GLY A 559 -22.60 0.68 11.24
CA GLY A 559 -21.30 1.06 11.80
C GLY A 559 -20.22 1.04 10.73
N ASN A 560 -18.96 1.05 11.15
CA ASN A 560 -17.83 0.92 10.23
C ASN A 560 -17.87 -0.45 9.53
N VAL A 561 -17.94 -0.46 8.21
CA VAL A 561 -17.96 -1.69 7.41
C VAL A 561 -16.54 -1.99 6.92
N LEU A 562 -15.79 -2.75 7.72
CA LEU A 562 -14.41 -3.14 7.44
C LEU A 562 -14.29 -4.29 6.43
N GLY A 563 -15.32 -5.12 6.34
CA GLY A 563 -15.32 -6.30 5.47
C GLY A 563 -15.82 -5.99 4.06
N LYS A 564 -15.31 -6.73 3.08
CA LYS A 564 -15.76 -6.64 1.68
C LYS A 564 -17.27 -6.96 1.55
N PRO A 565 -18.11 -6.04 1.02
CA PRO A 565 -19.52 -6.30 0.77
C PRO A 565 -19.75 -7.50 -0.16
N ARG A 566 -20.93 -8.11 -0.12
CA ARG A 566 -21.35 -9.13 -1.08
C ARG A 566 -22.62 -8.73 -1.79
N ILE A 567 -22.63 -8.85 -3.11
CA ILE A 567 -23.84 -8.70 -3.92
C ILE A 567 -24.42 -10.10 -4.13
N VAL A 568 -25.65 -10.32 -3.64
CA VAL A 568 -26.31 -11.63 -3.69
C VAL A 568 -27.75 -11.50 -4.18
N ARG A 569 -28.24 -12.56 -4.82
CA ARG A 569 -29.64 -12.70 -5.20
C ARG A 569 -30.36 -13.52 -4.14
N VAL A 570 -31.28 -12.88 -3.43
CA VAL A 570 -31.99 -13.46 -2.28
C VAL A 570 -33.42 -13.76 -2.67
N ARG A 571 -33.90 -14.95 -2.26
CA ARG A 571 -35.31 -15.32 -2.35
C ARG A 571 -36.07 -14.61 -1.24
N MET A 572 -37.11 -13.85 -1.59
CA MET A 572 -37.84 -13.01 -0.63
C MET A 572 -39.06 -13.70 -0.01
N ASN A 573 -39.49 -14.84 -0.56
CA ASN A 573 -40.65 -15.60 -0.08
C ASN A 573 -40.19 -16.93 0.53
N ASP A 574 -40.94 -17.45 1.51
CA ASP A 574 -40.68 -18.77 2.08
C ASP A 574 -40.71 -19.88 1.02
N ALA A 575 -39.95 -20.94 1.28
CA ALA A 575 -39.94 -22.12 0.42
C ALA A 575 -41.33 -22.78 0.39
N GLY A 576 -41.96 -22.86 -0.78
CA GLY A 576 -43.23 -23.54 -0.97
C GLY A 576 -44.50 -22.68 -0.82
N THR A 577 -44.39 -21.38 -0.55
CA THR A 577 -45.55 -20.46 -0.51
C THR A 577 -45.51 -19.48 -1.69
N GLY A 578 -46.28 -19.76 -2.73
CA GLY A 578 -46.46 -18.88 -3.89
C GLY A 578 -45.32 -18.90 -4.92
N SER A 579 -45.38 -18.00 -5.90
CA SER A 579 -44.33 -17.82 -6.90
C SER A 579 -43.07 -17.22 -6.27
N ASP A 580 -41.92 -17.81 -6.58
CA ASP A 580 -40.63 -17.34 -6.09
C ASP A 580 -40.37 -15.90 -6.55
N SER A 581 -40.21 -14.97 -5.59
CA SER A 581 -39.73 -13.63 -5.86
C SER A 581 -38.28 -13.49 -5.39
N TYR A 582 -37.44 -12.89 -6.24
CA TYR A 582 -36.02 -12.69 -5.96
C TYR A 582 -35.67 -11.22 -6.04
N LYS A 583 -34.80 -10.76 -5.14
CA LYS A 583 -34.22 -9.42 -5.19
C LYS A 583 -32.70 -9.50 -5.07
N TRP A 584 -32.02 -8.61 -5.77
CA TRP A 584 -30.59 -8.39 -5.57
C TRP A 584 -30.39 -7.51 -4.33
N MET A 585 -29.44 -7.91 -3.48
CA MET A 585 -29.16 -7.24 -2.22
C MET A 585 -27.65 -7.08 -2.02
N ALA A 586 -27.26 -5.94 -1.46
CA ALA A 586 -25.95 -5.74 -0.87
C ALA A 586 -25.99 -6.27 0.57
N VAL A 587 -25.12 -7.23 0.87
CA VAL A 587 -24.96 -7.81 2.21
C VAL A 587 -23.62 -7.39 2.76
N VAL A 588 -23.66 -6.72 3.90
CA VAL A 588 -22.48 -6.21 4.60
C VAL A 588 -22.42 -6.77 6.03
N PRO A 589 -21.22 -7.03 6.56
CA PRO A 589 -21.07 -7.38 7.96
C PRO A 589 -21.29 -6.12 8.81
N THR A 590 -22.47 -5.97 9.40
CA THR A 590 -22.78 -4.85 10.33
C THR A 590 -22.74 -5.26 11.80
N ARG A 591 -22.57 -6.56 12.09
CA ARG A 591 -22.60 -7.05 13.47
C ARG A 591 -21.24 -6.82 14.15
N VAL A 592 -21.29 -6.39 15.41
CA VAL A 592 -20.14 -6.17 16.31
C VAL A 592 -19.13 -7.31 16.24
N SER A 593 -19.57 -8.57 16.26
CA SER A 593 -18.69 -9.74 16.10
C SER A 593 -18.00 -9.87 14.74
N GLY A 594 -18.65 -9.41 13.66
CA GLY A 594 -18.05 -9.33 12.33
C GLY A 594 -17.00 -8.21 12.25
N ASN A 595 -17.31 -7.05 12.83
CA ASN A 595 -16.36 -5.94 12.90
C ASN A 595 -15.17 -6.28 13.79
N PHE A 596 -15.38 -6.95 14.92
CA PHE A 596 -14.31 -7.41 15.80
C PHE A 596 -13.41 -8.44 15.10
N PHE A 597 -14.01 -9.41 14.39
CA PHE A 597 -13.28 -10.36 13.56
C PHE A 597 -12.42 -9.65 12.50
N ASN A 598 -12.97 -8.63 11.83
CA ASN A 598 -12.23 -7.87 10.83
C ASN A 598 -11.13 -7.01 11.46
N ALA A 599 -11.40 -6.36 12.59
CA ALA A 599 -10.44 -5.52 13.31
C ALA A 599 -9.24 -6.33 13.82
N THR A 600 -9.46 -7.54 14.33
CA THR A 600 -8.38 -8.44 14.78
C THR A 600 -7.53 -8.94 13.60
N GLN A 601 -8.15 -9.26 12.47
CA GLN A 601 -7.43 -9.59 11.24
C GLN A 601 -6.62 -8.41 10.70
N LEU A 602 -7.20 -7.21 10.79
CA LEU A 602 -6.56 -5.97 10.39
C LEU A 602 -5.37 -5.62 11.29
N ALA A 603 -5.49 -5.82 12.60
CA ALA A 603 -4.40 -5.64 13.56
C ALA A 603 -3.22 -6.55 13.24
N ARG A 604 -3.51 -7.85 13.03
CA ARG A 604 -2.48 -8.82 12.63
C ARG A 604 -1.80 -8.45 11.32
N ALA A 605 -2.57 -8.05 10.31
CA ALA A 605 -2.03 -7.63 9.02
C ALA A 605 -1.14 -6.39 9.16
N ASN A 606 -1.54 -5.41 9.96
CA ASN A 606 -0.76 -4.19 10.20
C ASN A 606 0.50 -4.45 11.02
N ALA A 607 0.47 -5.37 11.99
CA ALA A 607 1.67 -5.74 12.75
C ALA A 607 2.77 -6.26 11.82
N MET A 608 2.41 -7.17 10.91
CA MET A 608 3.30 -7.69 9.88
C MET A 608 3.74 -6.58 8.90
N ARG A 609 2.80 -5.74 8.46
CA ARG A 609 3.05 -4.70 7.48
C ARG A 609 3.99 -3.61 7.97
N MET A 610 3.76 -3.11 9.17
CA MET A 610 4.50 -2.00 9.77
C MET A 610 5.77 -2.48 10.48
N SER A 611 5.94 -3.79 10.64
CA SER A 611 6.99 -4.39 11.44
C SER A 611 7.01 -3.81 12.87
N ARG A 612 5.83 -3.70 13.47
CA ARG A 612 5.59 -3.12 14.80
C ARG A 612 4.55 -3.93 15.56
N HIS A 613 4.50 -3.75 16.88
CA HIS A 613 3.39 -4.28 17.67
C HIS A 613 2.12 -3.57 17.24
N THR A 614 1.06 -4.34 17.02
CA THR A 614 -0.27 -3.78 16.75
C THR A 614 -1.27 -4.39 17.71
N LEU A 615 -1.98 -3.53 18.41
CA LEU A 615 -2.89 -3.91 19.47
C LEU A 615 -4.33 -3.68 19.02
N VAL A 616 -5.23 -4.57 19.43
CA VAL A 616 -6.66 -4.29 19.54
C VAL A 616 -6.94 -4.04 21.01
N GLN A 617 -7.33 -2.83 21.38
CA GLN A 617 -7.53 -2.44 22.78
C GLN A 617 -8.96 -1.94 22.99
N VAL A 618 -9.58 -2.30 24.10
CA VAL A 618 -10.87 -1.77 24.53
C VAL A 618 -10.78 -0.25 24.72
N VAL A 619 -11.81 0.48 24.26
CA VAL A 619 -11.87 1.95 24.41
C VAL A 619 -12.50 2.34 25.75
N ASP A 620 -13.63 1.72 26.10
CA ASP A 620 -14.32 1.93 27.37
C ASP A 620 -14.14 0.70 28.26
N ALA A 621 -13.26 0.83 29.26
CA ALA A 621 -12.88 -0.27 30.14
C ALA A 621 -14.06 -0.75 31.02
N ASP A 622 -15.02 0.12 31.33
CA ASP A 622 -16.18 -0.23 32.16
C ASP A 622 -17.18 -1.09 31.37
N LEU A 623 -17.28 -0.85 30.06
CA LEU A 623 -18.15 -1.60 29.15
C LEU A 623 -17.44 -2.77 28.44
N GLY A 624 -16.13 -2.92 28.63
CA GLY A 624 -15.32 -3.96 28.00
C GLY A 624 -15.41 -3.94 26.47
N TRP A 625 -15.39 -5.12 25.83
CA TRP A 625 -15.46 -5.24 24.37
C TRP A 625 -16.78 -4.72 23.75
N VAL A 626 -17.83 -4.52 24.56
CA VAL A 626 -19.09 -3.88 24.14
C VAL A 626 -18.94 -2.36 24.06
N GLY A 627 -18.04 -1.79 24.85
CA GLY A 627 -17.70 -0.36 24.87
C GLY A 627 -16.98 0.15 23.62
N GLY A 628 -16.66 -0.75 22.68
CA GLY A 628 -15.87 -0.44 21.49
C GLY A 628 -14.40 -0.78 21.69
N TRP A 629 -13.66 -0.72 20.58
CA TRP A 629 -12.24 -1.06 20.56
C TRP A 629 -11.52 -0.20 19.52
N ARG A 630 -10.23 0.03 19.76
CA ARG A 630 -9.32 0.62 18.80
C ARG A 630 -8.24 -0.36 18.39
N VAL A 631 -7.76 -0.19 17.16
CA VAL A 631 -6.60 -0.87 16.63
C VAL A 631 -5.55 0.17 16.35
N TYR A 632 -4.35 0.01 16.89
CA TYR A 632 -3.24 0.92 16.64
C TYR A 632 -1.93 0.16 16.57
N ALA A 633 -1.00 0.70 15.77
CA ALA A 633 0.38 0.26 15.78
C ALA A 633 1.16 1.11 16.79
N ASP A 634 1.81 0.42 17.71
CA ASP A 634 2.64 0.97 18.79
C ASP A 634 4.00 1.37 18.20
N MET A 635 4.23 2.69 18.11
CA MET A 635 5.38 3.26 17.41
C MET A 635 6.53 3.59 18.36
N ASP A 636 6.24 3.93 19.61
CA ASP A 636 7.22 4.26 20.65
C ASP A 636 7.55 3.10 21.60
N ARG A 637 6.86 1.96 21.43
CA ARG A 637 7.07 0.68 22.12
C ARG A 637 6.66 0.71 23.60
N ASP A 638 5.71 1.57 23.96
CA ASP A 638 5.21 1.66 25.35
C ASP A 638 3.94 0.81 25.61
N MET A 639 3.37 0.21 24.55
CA MET A 639 2.14 -0.58 24.57
C MET A 639 0.91 0.18 25.10
N GLN A 640 0.92 1.51 25.05
CA GLN A 640 -0.20 2.37 25.34
C GLN A 640 -0.53 3.20 24.11
N TYR A 641 -1.81 3.52 23.91
CA TYR A 641 -2.17 4.38 22.79
C TYR A 641 -1.95 5.84 23.15
N THR A 642 -1.01 6.48 22.47
CA THR A 642 -0.79 7.94 22.49
C THR A 642 -1.14 8.54 21.13
N ALA A 643 -2.19 9.35 21.08
CA ALA A 643 -2.61 10.01 19.84
C ALA A 643 -1.49 10.90 19.28
N GLY A 644 -1.14 10.72 18.01
CA GLY A 644 -0.08 11.47 17.32
C GLY A 644 1.30 10.81 17.40
N THR A 645 1.58 10.02 18.44
CA THR A 645 2.77 9.16 18.49
C THR A 645 2.49 7.82 17.81
N ASP A 646 1.35 7.20 18.14
CA ASP A 646 0.93 5.94 17.57
C ASP A 646 0.06 6.10 16.33
N THR A 647 0.15 5.10 15.46
CA THR A 647 -0.68 5.06 14.25
C THR A 647 -2.01 4.38 14.57
N LEU A 648 -3.08 5.17 14.68
CA LEU A 648 -4.45 4.66 14.78
C LEU A 648 -4.88 4.05 13.44
N ILE A 649 -5.22 2.77 13.46
CA ILE A 649 -5.64 2.01 12.26
C ILE A 649 -7.15 1.99 12.13
N VAL A 650 -7.88 1.73 13.21
CA VAL A 650 -9.34 1.79 13.25
C VAL A 650 -9.81 2.01 14.67
N GLU A 651 -10.90 2.75 14.83
CA GLU A 651 -11.66 2.79 16.07
C GLU A 651 -13.11 2.43 15.81
N GLN A 652 -13.63 1.49 16.59
CA GLN A 652 -15.02 1.10 16.60
C GLN A 652 -15.64 1.66 17.88
N GLY A 653 -16.71 2.44 17.74
CA GLY A 653 -17.51 2.89 18.88
C GLY A 653 -18.29 1.75 19.55
N PRO A 654 -19.08 2.08 20.59
CA PRO A 654 -19.84 1.09 21.35
C PRO A 654 -20.75 0.23 20.46
N ALA A 655 -20.94 -1.01 20.88
CA ALA A 655 -21.96 -1.89 20.31
C ALA A 655 -23.36 -1.30 20.57
N GLY A 656 -24.25 -1.40 19.57
CA GLY A 656 -25.63 -0.97 19.73
C GLY A 656 -26.39 -1.75 20.82
N ASP A 657 -27.52 -1.20 21.26
CA ASP A 657 -28.28 -1.68 22.43
C ASP A 657 -28.57 -3.20 22.41
N GLY A 658 -28.40 -3.82 23.58
CA GLY A 658 -28.72 -5.23 23.84
C GLY A 658 -27.67 -6.24 23.37
N VAL A 659 -26.53 -5.78 22.85
CA VAL A 659 -25.35 -6.64 22.63
C VAL A 659 -24.58 -6.76 23.95
N MET A 660 -24.24 -7.99 24.34
CA MET A 660 -23.31 -8.23 25.45
C MET A 660 -22.06 -8.94 24.92
N SER A 661 -20.93 -8.80 25.60
CA SER A 661 -19.78 -9.68 25.41
C SER A 661 -19.58 -10.50 26.67
N ASN A 662 -18.90 -11.64 26.58
CA ASN A 662 -18.30 -12.20 27.78
C ASN A 662 -17.46 -11.10 28.44
N GLY A 663 -17.66 -10.89 29.73
CA GLY A 663 -16.71 -10.13 30.54
C GLY A 663 -15.38 -10.88 30.59
N PRO A 664 -14.30 -10.24 31.07
CA PRO A 664 -12.98 -10.84 31.27
C PRO A 664 -12.94 -11.95 32.35
N SER A 665 -14.07 -12.62 32.62
CA SER A 665 -14.21 -13.61 33.69
C SER A 665 -15.25 -14.71 33.41
N ASP A 666 -15.81 -14.82 32.19
CA ASP A 666 -16.79 -15.87 31.86
C ASP A 666 -16.10 -17.11 31.26
N ASP A 667 -15.59 -17.98 32.16
CA ASP A 667 -15.36 -19.44 32.12
C ASP A 667 -15.30 -20.18 30.75
N LEU A 668 -14.63 -19.59 29.76
CA LEU A 668 -14.14 -20.27 28.56
C LEU A 668 -12.62 -20.14 28.50
N GLU A 669 -11.94 -20.65 29.54
CA GLU A 669 -10.48 -20.81 29.63
C GLU A 669 -9.68 -19.52 29.30
N ASP A 670 -9.82 -18.52 30.18
CA ASP A 670 -8.97 -17.33 30.19
C ASP A 670 -7.49 -17.69 30.38
N ARG A 671 -6.75 -17.66 29.27
CA ARG A 671 -5.28 -17.56 29.25
C ARG A 671 -4.83 -16.66 28.11
N GLY A 672 -5.02 -15.35 28.25
CA GLY A 672 -4.51 -14.37 27.30
C GLY A 672 -4.87 -12.93 27.62
N THR A 673 -4.27 -12.02 26.88
CA THR A 673 -4.39 -10.55 26.95
C THR A 673 -5.82 -10.01 26.85
N VAL A 674 -6.74 -10.81 26.33
CA VAL A 674 -8.13 -10.39 26.05
C VAL A 674 -8.94 -10.17 27.32
N ALA A 675 -8.61 -10.88 28.40
CA ALA A 675 -9.13 -10.59 29.73
C ALA A 675 -8.61 -9.25 30.26
N ASP A 676 -7.39 -8.87 29.88
CA ASP A 676 -6.78 -7.58 30.22
C ASP A 676 -7.25 -6.44 29.28
N GLY A 677 -8.25 -6.69 28.44
CA GLY A 677 -8.83 -5.69 27.53
C GLY A 677 -7.99 -5.38 26.30
N TYR A 678 -7.02 -6.24 25.93
CA TYR A 678 -6.23 -6.05 24.72
C TYR A 678 -5.91 -7.35 23.96
N LEU A 679 -5.49 -7.22 22.70
CA LEU A 679 -4.95 -8.30 21.87
C LEU A 679 -3.76 -7.74 21.11
N LEU A 680 -2.55 -8.24 21.39
CA LEU A 680 -1.34 -7.77 20.73
C LEU A 680 -0.85 -8.77 19.69
N PHE A 681 -0.51 -8.28 18.50
CA PHE A 681 0.21 -9.03 17.47
C PHE A 681 1.62 -8.47 17.32
N ASN A 682 2.61 -9.37 17.29
CA ASN A 682 3.99 -9.00 17.03
C ASN A 682 4.27 -8.82 15.52
N PRO A 683 5.47 -8.36 15.11
CA PRO A 683 5.80 -8.14 13.70
C PRO A 683 5.73 -9.41 12.83
N ALA A 684 5.78 -10.59 13.43
CA ALA A 684 5.61 -11.87 12.74
C ALA A 684 4.12 -12.30 12.61
N GLY A 685 3.19 -11.50 13.13
CA GLY A 685 1.75 -11.75 13.09
C GLY A 685 1.29 -12.83 14.08
N PHE A 686 2.10 -13.12 15.10
CA PHE A 686 1.76 -14.02 16.19
C PHE A 686 1.21 -13.23 17.38
N PRO A 687 0.11 -13.71 18.01
CA PRO A 687 -0.43 -13.09 19.20
C PRO A 687 0.51 -13.27 20.40
N ARG A 688 0.79 -12.18 21.10
CA ARG A 688 1.70 -12.14 22.26
C ARG A 688 1.06 -11.44 23.45
N SER A 689 1.56 -11.72 24.64
CA SER A 689 1.31 -10.94 25.86
C SER A 689 2.25 -9.74 25.97
N SER A 690 1.97 -8.80 26.88
CA SER A 690 2.87 -7.67 27.21
C SER A 690 4.26 -8.10 27.72
N THR A 691 4.40 -9.36 28.16
CA THR A 691 5.69 -9.97 28.56
C THR A 691 6.28 -10.89 27.49
N ASP A 692 5.78 -10.79 26.24
CA ASP A 692 6.19 -11.57 25.05
C ASP A 692 5.90 -13.09 25.12
N GLY A 693 5.14 -13.54 26.11
CA GLY A 693 4.53 -14.88 26.12
C GLY A 693 3.56 -15.10 24.94
N ILE A 694 3.43 -16.34 24.46
CA ILE A 694 2.46 -16.69 23.41
C ILE A 694 1.03 -16.51 23.94
N ALA A 695 0.18 -15.79 23.19
CA ALA A 695 -1.21 -15.55 23.59
C ALA A 695 -2.22 -16.34 22.72
N THR A 696 -3.31 -16.76 23.33
CA THR A 696 -4.46 -17.43 22.68
C THR A 696 -5.73 -17.01 23.42
N GLY A 697 -6.90 -17.14 22.80
CA GLY A 697 -8.16 -16.83 23.46
C GLY A 697 -9.32 -16.60 22.52
N SER A 698 -10.42 -16.11 23.09
CA SER A 698 -11.64 -15.83 22.33
C SER A 698 -12.47 -14.71 22.95
N VAL A 699 -13.11 -13.91 22.09
CA VAL A 699 -14.15 -12.95 22.50
C VAL A 699 -15.50 -13.46 22.01
N VAL A 700 -16.48 -13.54 22.91
CA VAL A 700 -17.85 -13.96 22.58
C VAL A 700 -18.77 -12.77 22.66
N PHE A 701 -19.57 -12.56 21.61
CA PHE A 701 -20.66 -11.57 21.60
C PHE A 701 -22.02 -12.28 21.62
N TYR A 702 -22.86 -11.90 22.58
CA TYR A 702 -24.25 -12.31 22.76
C TYR A 702 -25.16 -11.23 22.18
N LEU A 703 -26.12 -11.66 21.38
CA LEU A 703 -27.03 -10.77 20.67
C LEU A 703 -28.43 -10.86 21.29
N PRO A 704 -29.26 -9.79 21.19
CA PRO A 704 -30.62 -9.77 21.74
C PRO A 704 -31.52 -10.92 21.25
N GLU A 705 -31.22 -11.45 20.06
CA GLU A 705 -31.93 -12.54 19.39
C GLU A 705 -31.62 -13.94 19.99
N GLY A 706 -30.88 -14.02 21.10
CA GLY A 706 -30.45 -15.28 21.72
C GLY A 706 -29.33 -16.01 20.97
N ARG A 707 -28.68 -15.34 20.00
CA ARG A 707 -27.56 -15.88 19.22
C ARG A 707 -26.23 -15.40 19.79
N ALA A 708 -25.27 -16.30 19.89
CA ALA A 708 -23.90 -15.96 20.28
C ALA A 708 -22.91 -16.22 19.14
N THR A 709 -21.82 -15.46 19.07
CA THR A 709 -20.72 -15.72 18.16
C THR A 709 -19.40 -15.50 18.88
N ALA A 710 -18.50 -16.48 18.81
CA ALA A 710 -17.12 -16.33 19.25
C ALA A 710 -16.18 -15.98 18.10
N VAL A 711 -15.21 -15.12 18.40
CA VAL A 711 -14.02 -14.86 17.58
C VAL A 711 -12.84 -15.44 18.34
N VAL A 712 -12.19 -16.45 17.76
CA VAL A 712 -11.11 -17.22 18.38
C VAL A 712 -9.81 -16.94 17.66
N TYR A 713 -8.73 -16.72 18.40
CA TYR A 713 -7.38 -16.59 17.88
C TYR A 713 -6.46 -17.63 18.52
N SER A 714 -5.66 -18.29 17.67
CA SER A 714 -4.72 -19.34 18.06
C SER A 714 -3.30 -18.79 18.23
N GLN A 715 -2.44 -19.56 18.90
CA GLN A 715 -1.01 -19.29 19.05
C GLN A 715 -0.29 -19.04 17.71
N ALA A 716 -0.75 -19.69 16.63
CA ALA A 716 -0.21 -19.51 15.27
C ALA A 716 -0.72 -18.23 14.56
N GLY A 717 -1.49 -17.38 15.25
CA GLY A 717 -2.09 -16.17 14.69
C GLY A 717 -3.27 -16.41 13.75
N ARG A 718 -3.80 -17.63 13.68
CA ARG A 718 -5.03 -17.90 12.92
C ARG A 718 -6.24 -17.38 13.70
N ILE A 719 -7.04 -16.54 13.06
CA ILE A 719 -8.29 -15.98 13.60
C ILE A 719 -9.48 -16.62 12.88
N ARG A 720 -10.54 -16.96 13.62
CA ARG A 720 -11.74 -17.59 13.08
C ARG A 720 -13.00 -17.16 13.83
N ARG A 721 -14.12 -17.16 13.12
CA ARG A 721 -15.45 -16.97 13.70
C ARG A 721 -16.15 -18.31 13.82
N CYS A 722 -16.79 -18.57 14.96
CA CYS A 722 -17.54 -19.81 15.16
C CYS A 722 -18.72 -19.62 16.13
N ASP A 723 -19.60 -20.61 16.11
CA ASP A 723 -20.70 -20.75 17.06
C ASP A 723 -20.13 -21.31 18.38
N PRO A 724 -20.22 -20.57 19.51
CA PRO A 724 -19.61 -20.98 20.77
C PRO A 724 -20.16 -22.29 21.32
N THR A 725 -21.35 -22.73 20.87
CA THR A 725 -21.97 -24.00 21.29
C THR A 725 -21.35 -25.23 20.63
N LYS A 726 -20.55 -25.07 19.56
CA LYS A 726 -20.00 -26.19 18.79
C LYS A 726 -18.62 -26.65 19.30
N THR A 727 -18.46 -27.96 19.46
CA THR A 727 -17.18 -28.63 19.76
C THR A 727 -16.16 -28.36 18.65
N GLY A 728 -15.21 -27.47 18.94
CA GLY A 728 -14.26 -26.94 17.96
C GLY A 728 -14.18 -25.43 17.97
N CYS A 729 -15.09 -24.72 18.64
CA CYS A 729 -15.02 -23.27 18.85
C CYS A 729 -14.18 -22.85 20.06
N ARG A 730 -13.53 -23.81 20.74
CA ARG A 730 -12.61 -23.55 21.86
C ARG A 730 -11.18 -23.27 21.35
N PRO A 731 -10.40 -22.41 22.02
CA PRO A 731 -8.97 -22.29 21.75
C PRO A 731 -8.32 -23.65 21.99
N THR A 732 -7.54 -24.16 21.03
CA THR A 732 -6.75 -25.38 21.24
C THR A 732 -5.45 -24.96 21.92
N SER A 733 -5.19 -25.50 23.11
CA SER A 733 -3.98 -25.29 23.93
C SER A 733 -2.69 -25.49 23.17
#